data_AF-A0A330HUL1-F1
#
_entry.id   AF-A0A330HUL1-F1
#
_cell.length_a   1.000
_cell.length_b   1.000
_cell.length_c   1.000
_cell.angle_alpha   90.00
_cell.angle_beta   90.00
_cell.angle_gamma   90.00
#
_symmetry.space_group_name_H-M   'P 1'
#
loop_
_entity.id
_entity.type
_entity.pdbx_description
1 polymer ?
#
loop_
_entity_poly.entity_id
_entity_poly.type
_entity_poly.pdbx_seq_one_letter_code
_entity_poly.pdbx_strand_id
1 'polypeptide(L)'
;MKRPSVSIERDVGVLTSLLQEVQALADSEKDALGFLPARAFEDAIGRGRLLVAVTNDGNSRTFAGYLLHSGVFPNAKIQQIASIRKARKIGVASTLLRSLVSDLERLGFMSIRADIASDLSGALAFYAKSGFEAVLERAGGKTRGRKIIVHSRQLDTDNLFSLATPVQAAALTDLAVRHRNPGEAPVFAFDLNVYFDLVRERNQSEHARRLFGEALGHTIRLAVADEFVAELRRTSRAPTADPVLQMALQLPRLPKPDGAALHELANQIYDTVFVQRNAKGVGTEQAKSDARHLAHAVISRAAAFITRDGPILNARNELLSTIGIDIATVEEVLDLLPEPLGTSGVGLHGQGFEIGSIDSAKLCSYLLEAGVAASTVSELIKASSEELVYREGIECGGRIVAAGMIQVPKGVEPIAKMVVHVRHEHDAELYADYLLSALIRASSQGAPVTIELAHLPGQSIVHKLAVARGFHRHGNSSAFFKIAVGKPCSASTWPAVVQQVRRRTGLILPDALPAASTGKEIDIQTPNGTKARVGVAVLEDLLGPTLLVWPGRCGVIVPITRAYADELLGTAVQPNLAFVANRDAAFLSLRGYVNSPRSAKKMSAGAPIIFYESKGKGNGRGAAVAVARIVNSIVVSKSQLDPKSDRRLVIDKSDGFSATDDLLLTTFDNLMAFPSPVTFGTLKRFDAVGPANLISAVSLSSEQIDSILACGWSIGKTH
;
A
#
# COMPACT_ATOMS: atom_id res chain seq x y z
N MET A 1 31.91 38.90 11.71
CA MET A 1 31.85 39.09 10.25
C MET A 1 30.46 38.72 9.75
N LYS A 2 29.68 39.67 9.22
CA LYS A 2 28.39 39.36 8.56
C LYS A 2 28.70 38.53 7.31
N ARG A 3 28.07 37.36 7.15
CA ARG A 3 28.18 36.59 5.89
C ARG A 3 27.57 37.46 4.76
N PRO A 4 28.25 37.63 3.62
CA PRO A 4 27.67 38.35 2.48
C PRO A 4 26.35 37.69 2.08
N SER A 5 25.31 38.48 1.83
CA SER A 5 24.01 37.96 1.40
C SER A 5 24.10 37.57 -0.08
N VAL A 6 23.69 36.34 -0.38
CA VAL A 6 23.65 35.80 -1.74
C VAL A 6 22.21 35.91 -2.24
N SER A 7 21.99 36.62 -3.34
CA SER A 7 20.70 36.68 -4.05
C SER A 7 20.78 35.95 -5.39
N ILE A 8 19.64 35.47 -5.87
CA ILE A 8 19.54 34.72 -7.13
C ILE A 8 18.80 35.57 -8.15
N GLU A 9 19.48 35.83 -9.27
CA GLU A 9 18.94 36.57 -10.40
C GLU A 9 18.35 35.60 -11.43
N ARG A 10 17.17 35.96 -11.93
CA ARG A 10 16.39 35.18 -12.91
C ARG A 10 15.85 36.04 -14.06
N ASP A 11 16.00 37.36 -13.95
CA ASP A 11 15.50 38.28 -14.97
C ASP A 11 16.31 38.13 -16.26
N VAL A 12 15.61 37.99 -17.39
CA VAL A 12 16.24 37.74 -18.70
C VAL A 12 17.19 38.89 -19.08
N GLY A 13 16.83 40.14 -18.78
CA GLY A 13 17.67 41.31 -19.06
C GLY A 13 18.96 41.30 -18.25
N VAL A 14 18.86 40.99 -16.95
CA VAL A 14 20.02 40.89 -16.05
C VAL A 14 20.90 39.67 -16.36
N LEU A 15 20.31 38.54 -16.74
CA LEU A 15 21.06 37.35 -17.12
C LEU A 15 21.83 37.55 -18.43
N THR A 16 21.27 38.32 -19.37
CA THR A 16 21.92 38.64 -20.64
C THR A 16 23.15 39.53 -20.43
N SER A 17 23.10 40.47 -19.48
CA SER A 17 24.27 41.32 -19.17
C SER A 17 25.40 40.56 -18.45
N LEU A 18 25.07 39.50 -17.71
CA LEU A 18 26.03 38.65 -16.99
C LEU A 18 26.56 37.46 -17.83
N LEU A 19 26.11 37.32 -19.08
CA LEU A 19 26.43 36.16 -19.93
C LEU A 19 27.93 35.97 -20.16
N GLN A 20 28.69 37.05 -20.35
CA GLN A 20 30.14 36.98 -20.55
C GLN A 20 30.86 36.43 -19.31
N GLU A 21 30.40 36.79 -18.11
CA GLU A 21 30.98 36.31 -16.85
C GLU A 21 30.65 34.82 -16.61
N VAL A 22 29.44 34.40 -16.97
CA VAL A 22 29.03 32.98 -16.93
C VAL A 22 29.88 32.13 -17.88
N GLN A 23 30.07 32.58 -19.12
CA GLN A 23 30.90 31.89 -20.12
C GLN A 23 32.36 31.80 -19.68
N ALA A 24 32.94 32.90 -19.19
CA ALA A 24 34.31 32.91 -18.69
C ALA A 24 34.51 31.92 -17.52
N LEU A 25 33.52 31.82 -16.62
CA LEU A 25 33.58 30.83 -15.53
C LEU A 25 33.43 29.39 -16.03
N ALA A 26 32.52 29.13 -16.98
CA ALA A 26 32.32 27.82 -17.58
C ALA A 26 33.59 27.34 -18.31
N ASP A 27 34.22 28.21 -19.10
CA ASP A 27 35.45 27.91 -19.85
C ASP A 27 36.64 27.68 -18.92
N SER A 28 36.72 28.39 -17.80
CA SER A 28 37.77 28.21 -16.78
C SER A 28 37.71 26.85 -16.08
N GLU A 29 36.53 26.21 -16.04
CA GLU A 29 36.27 24.93 -15.37
C GLU A 29 35.95 23.81 -16.40
N LYS A 30 36.31 24.00 -17.69
CA LYS A 30 35.99 23.09 -18.81
C LYS A 30 36.41 21.64 -18.59
N ASP A 31 37.51 21.41 -17.86
CA ASP A 31 38.03 20.05 -17.60
C ASP A 31 37.18 19.26 -16.60
N ALA A 32 36.40 19.96 -15.77
CA ALA A 32 35.49 19.38 -14.80
C ALA A 32 34.02 19.38 -15.29
N LEU A 33 33.59 20.44 -15.99
CA LEU A 33 32.18 20.66 -16.37
C LEU A 33 31.85 20.29 -17.82
N GLY A 34 32.85 20.07 -18.67
CA GLY A 34 32.68 19.91 -20.11
C GLY A 34 32.45 21.24 -20.83
N PHE A 35 32.68 21.25 -22.15
CA PHE A 35 32.56 22.44 -22.99
C PHE A 35 31.11 22.63 -23.50
N LEU A 36 30.61 23.86 -23.44
CA LEU A 36 29.33 24.28 -24.02
C LEU A 36 29.54 25.54 -24.88
N PRO A 37 28.99 25.60 -26.11
CA PRO A 37 29.10 26.78 -26.95
C PRO A 37 28.28 27.96 -26.41
N ALA A 38 28.70 29.20 -26.71
CA ALA A 38 28.02 30.44 -26.28
C ALA A 38 26.50 30.44 -26.55
N ARG A 39 26.08 29.97 -27.72
CA ARG A 39 24.66 29.83 -28.11
C ARG A 39 23.85 28.96 -27.15
N ALA A 40 24.46 27.95 -26.51
CA ALA A 40 23.76 27.09 -25.56
C ALA A 40 23.36 27.84 -24.27
N PHE A 41 24.15 28.84 -23.86
CA PHE A 41 23.82 29.70 -22.72
C PHE A 41 22.75 30.73 -23.08
N GLU A 42 22.81 31.31 -24.29
CA GLU A 42 21.76 32.20 -24.82
C GLU A 42 20.41 31.48 -24.88
N ASP A 43 20.38 30.27 -25.45
CA ASP A 43 19.20 29.41 -25.51
C ASP A 43 18.68 29.04 -24.11
N ALA A 44 19.58 28.85 -23.13
CA ALA A 44 19.22 28.54 -21.77
C ALA A 44 18.57 29.74 -21.05
N ILE A 45 19.03 30.97 -21.30
CA ILE A 45 18.40 32.19 -20.77
C ILE A 45 16.98 32.32 -21.33
N GLY A 46 16.83 32.20 -22.67
CA GLY A 46 15.51 32.30 -23.32
C GLY A 46 14.50 31.25 -22.86
N ARG A 47 14.97 30.10 -22.37
CA ARG A 47 14.14 28.99 -21.86
C ARG A 47 14.01 28.97 -20.33
N GLY A 48 14.53 29.97 -19.62
CA GLY A 48 14.48 30.04 -18.15
C GLY A 48 15.24 28.91 -17.44
N ARG A 49 16.33 28.42 -18.05
CA ARG A 49 17.12 27.25 -17.59
C ARG A 49 18.45 27.61 -16.93
N LEU A 50 18.73 28.91 -16.80
CA LEU A 50 19.94 29.46 -16.19
C LEU A 50 19.57 30.25 -14.93
N LEU A 51 20.23 29.94 -13.82
CA LEU A 51 20.17 30.70 -12.57
C LEU A 51 21.53 31.30 -12.29
N VAL A 52 21.58 32.57 -11.89
CA VAL A 52 22.83 33.25 -11.51
C VAL A 52 22.76 33.69 -10.06
N ALA A 53 23.83 33.42 -9.31
CA ALA A 53 23.98 33.93 -7.96
C ALA A 53 24.87 35.18 -7.97
N VAL A 54 24.42 36.21 -7.27
CA VAL A 54 25.17 37.44 -7.03
C VAL A 54 25.37 37.63 -5.53
N THR A 55 26.54 38.14 -5.15
CA THR A 55 26.85 38.56 -3.78
C THR A 55 26.64 40.06 -3.64
N ASN A 56 25.91 40.44 -2.60
CA ASN A 56 25.72 41.84 -2.22
C ASN A 56 26.76 42.21 -1.16
N ASP A 57 27.71 43.07 -1.53
CA ASP A 57 28.62 43.72 -0.58
C ASP A 57 28.34 45.24 -0.61
N GLY A 58 27.50 45.69 0.33
CA GLY A 58 27.00 47.05 0.38
C GLY A 58 26.16 47.43 -0.84
N ASN A 59 26.71 48.31 -1.70
CA ASN A 59 26.06 48.85 -2.91
C ASN A 59 26.54 48.19 -4.21
N SER A 60 27.43 47.20 -4.15
CA SER A 60 27.95 46.49 -5.33
C SER A 60 27.34 45.08 -5.42
N ARG A 61 26.69 44.79 -6.56
CA ARG A 61 26.26 43.44 -6.94
C ARG A 61 27.39 42.81 -7.74
N THR A 62 27.94 41.71 -7.25
CA THR A 62 29.03 40.99 -7.92
C THR A 62 28.58 39.59 -8.29
N PHE A 63 28.89 39.13 -9.50
CA PHE A 63 28.66 37.75 -9.90
C PHE A 63 29.39 36.79 -8.95
N ALA A 64 28.74 35.69 -8.56
CA ALA A 64 29.29 34.73 -7.60
C ALA A 64 29.25 33.28 -8.10
N GLY A 65 28.36 32.95 -9.04
CA GLY A 65 28.27 31.63 -9.64
C GLY A 65 27.00 31.45 -10.48
N TYR A 66 26.88 30.29 -11.14
CA TYR A 66 25.73 29.95 -11.95
C TYR A 66 25.32 28.49 -11.79
N LEU A 67 24.06 28.21 -12.14
CA LEU A 67 23.52 26.88 -12.28
C LEU A 67 22.78 26.79 -13.61
N LEU A 68 23.13 25.78 -14.40
CA LEU A 68 22.45 25.41 -15.65
C LEU A 68 21.73 24.07 -15.45
N HIS A 69 20.42 24.07 -15.71
CA HIS A 69 19.61 22.86 -15.62
C HIS A 69 18.86 22.56 -16.92
N SER A 70 18.46 21.32 -17.06
CA SER A 70 17.68 20.79 -18.19
C SER A 70 16.75 19.70 -17.66
N GLY A 71 15.99 19.06 -18.54
CA GLY A 71 15.08 17.99 -18.15
C GLY A 71 13.77 18.05 -18.93
N VAL A 72 13.01 16.97 -18.80
CA VAL A 72 11.66 16.82 -19.34
C VAL A 72 10.81 16.31 -18.19
N PHE A 73 9.70 16.99 -17.92
CA PHE A 73 8.77 16.59 -16.87
C PHE A 73 8.42 15.09 -16.98
N PRO A 74 8.48 14.31 -15.89
CA PRO A 74 8.63 14.73 -14.49
C PRO A 74 10.07 14.76 -13.94
N ASN A 75 11.11 14.64 -14.78
CA ASN A 75 12.50 14.51 -14.32
C ASN A 75 13.39 15.67 -14.78
N ALA A 76 14.16 16.23 -13.86
CA ALA A 76 15.11 17.29 -14.13
C ALA A 76 16.58 16.81 -14.02
N LYS A 77 17.48 17.54 -14.68
CA LYS A 77 18.92 17.25 -14.74
C LYS A 77 19.72 18.52 -14.56
N ILE A 78 20.67 18.50 -13.63
CA ILE A 78 21.69 19.54 -13.49
C ILE A 78 22.76 19.28 -14.56
N GLN A 79 22.96 20.23 -15.46
CA GLN A 79 24.00 20.14 -16.48
C GLN A 79 25.32 20.67 -15.95
N GLN A 80 25.31 21.86 -15.36
CA GLN A 80 26.49 22.49 -14.80
C GLN A 80 26.12 23.30 -13.55
N ILE A 81 27.01 23.31 -12.57
CA ILE A 81 26.95 24.22 -11.43
C ILE A 81 28.36 24.68 -11.10
N ALA A 82 28.56 25.98 -10.99
CA ALA A 82 29.88 26.54 -10.73
C ALA A 82 29.79 27.77 -9.83
N SER A 83 30.82 27.98 -9.03
CA SER A 83 31.01 29.19 -8.23
C SER A 83 32.45 29.70 -8.38
N ILE A 84 32.58 31.02 -8.40
CA ILE A 84 33.89 31.69 -8.52
C ILE A 84 34.75 31.30 -7.32
N ARG A 85 36.07 31.10 -7.53
CA ARG A 85 36.99 30.66 -6.47
C ARG A 85 36.89 31.47 -5.17
N LYS A 86 36.76 32.80 -5.27
CA LYS A 86 36.61 33.72 -4.13
C LYS A 86 35.28 33.57 -3.37
N ALA A 87 34.25 33.05 -4.06
CA ALA A 87 32.90 32.82 -3.54
C ALA A 87 32.63 31.34 -3.21
N ARG A 88 33.67 30.49 -3.18
CA ARG A 88 33.55 29.09 -2.72
C ARG A 88 33.46 29.05 -1.20
N LYS A 89 32.83 27.99 -0.67
CA LYS A 89 32.63 27.74 0.78
C LYS A 89 31.79 28.77 1.54
N ILE A 90 31.25 29.81 0.88
CA ILE A 90 30.26 30.73 1.46
C ILE A 90 28.80 30.33 1.17
N GLY A 91 28.58 29.17 0.54
CA GLY A 91 27.25 28.58 0.33
C GLY A 91 26.55 28.94 -0.98
N VAL A 92 27.22 29.62 -1.93
CA VAL A 92 26.64 30.03 -3.23
C VAL A 92 26.04 28.85 -4.00
N ALA A 93 26.81 27.77 -4.19
CA ALA A 93 26.33 26.57 -4.88
C ALA A 93 25.14 25.90 -4.15
N SER A 94 25.16 25.86 -2.82
CA SER A 94 24.06 25.32 -2.01
C SER A 94 22.80 26.19 -2.10
N THR A 95 22.94 27.50 -2.27
CA THR A 95 21.82 28.43 -2.45
C THR A 95 21.21 28.30 -3.84
N LEU A 96 22.03 28.23 -4.89
CA LEU A 96 21.58 27.94 -6.26
C LEU A 96 20.81 26.60 -6.33
N LEU A 97 21.37 25.55 -5.73
CA LEU A 97 20.77 24.23 -5.74
C LEU A 97 19.44 24.18 -4.97
N ARG A 98 19.37 24.78 -3.77
CA ARG A 98 18.11 24.85 -3.00
C ARG A 98 17.03 25.62 -3.74
N SER A 99 17.39 26.70 -4.42
CA SER A 99 16.45 27.48 -5.22
C SER A 99 15.90 26.69 -6.40
N LEU A 100 16.76 25.95 -7.11
CA LEU A 100 16.33 25.07 -8.19
C LEU A 100 15.40 23.97 -7.68
N VAL A 101 15.77 23.31 -6.57
CA VAL A 101 14.96 22.26 -5.93
C VAL A 101 13.58 22.80 -5.59
N SER A 102 13.49 23.94 -4.92
CA SER A 102 12.21 24.57 -4.56
C SER A 102 11.37 24.96 -5.78
N ASP A 103 12.00 25.45 -6.86
CA ASP A 103 11.30 25.78 -8.10
C ASP A 103 10.76 24.52 -8.81
N LEU A 104 11.53 23.44 -8.82
CA LEU A 104 11.13 22.17 -9.41
C LEU A 104 10.04 21.45 -8.58
N GLU A 105 10.13 21.53 -7.26
CA GLU A 105 9.09 21.03 -6.33
C GLU A 105 7.77 21.77 -6.55
N ARG A 106 7.80 23.10 -6.67
CA ARG A 106 6.61 23.90 -7.00
C ARG A 106 6.02 23.55 -8.38
N LEU A 107 6.85 23.12 -9.32
CA LEU A 107 6.44 22.73 -10.67
C LEU A 107 6.06 21.23 -10.79
N GLY A 108 6.12 20.45 -9.72
CA GLY A 108 5.71 19.03 -9.73
C GLY A 108 6.73 18.05 -10.32
N PHE A 109 8.01 18.41 -10.43
CA PHE A 109 9.08 17.50 -10.87
C PHE A 109 9.48 16.50 -9.78
N MET A 110 9.45 15.20 -10.06
CA MET A 110 9.65 14.16 -9.04
C MET A 110 11.11 13.88 -8.68
N SER A 111 12.05 14.15 -9.59
CA SER A 111 13.46 13.86 -9.35
C SER A 111 14.39 14.83 -10.06
N ILE A 112 15.58 14.98 -9.50
CA ILE A 112 16.68 15.71 -10.11
C ILE A 112 17.92 14.80 -10.21
N ARG A 113 18.61 14.87 -11.34
CA ARG A 113 19.80 14.05 -11.62
C ARG A 113 21.04 14.91 -11.84
N ALA A 114 22.20 14.43 -11.40
CA ALA A 114 23.51 15.00 -11.70
C ALA A 114 24.48 13.89 -12.09
N ASP A 115 25.25 14.09 -13.16
CA ASP A 115 26.28 13.14 -13.59
C ASP A 115 27.65 13.71 -13.21
N ILE A 116 28.42 13.01 -12.37
CA ILE A 116 29.66 13.52 -11.76
C ILE A 116 30.81 12.56 -12.04
N ALA A 117 31.98 13.07 -12.43
CA ALA A 117 33.15 12.23 -12.62
C ALA A 117 33.71 11.72 -11.26
N SER A 118 34.14 10.46 -11.20
CA SER A 118 34.59 9.82 -9.95
C SER A 118 35.85 10.44 -9.34
N ASP A 119 36.63 11.16 -10.14
CA ASP A 119 37.86 11.86 -9.73
C ASP A 119 37.59 13.21 -9.03
N LEU A 120 36.35 13.71 -9.06
CA LEU A 120 35.97 14.99 -8.46
C LEU A 120 35.43 14.82 -7.02
N SER A 121 36.31 14.47 -6.08
CA SER A 121 35.96 14.22 -4.66
C SER A 121 35.19 15.37 -3.99
N GLY A 122 35.55 16.62 -4.29
CA GLY A 122 34.85 17.80 -3.76
C GLY A 122 33.42 17.97 -4.28
N ALA A 123 33.15 17.58 -5.52
CA ALA A 123 31.81 17.61 -6.11
C ALA A 123 30.95 16.47 -5.54
N LEU A 124 31.51 15.25 -5.47
CA LEU A 124 30.81 14.09 -4.88
C LEU A 124 30.34 14.39 -3.45
N ALA A 125 31.21 14.97 -2.61
CA ALA A 125 30.85 15.37 -1.24
C ALA A 125 29.78 16.47 -1.20
N PHE A 126 29.82 17.42 -2.13
CA PHE A 126 28.82 18.49 -2.23
C PHE A 126 27.43 17.95 -2.56
N TYR A 127 27.33 17.05 -3.55
CA TYR A 127 26.05 16.47 -3.95
C TYR A 127 25.50 15.52 -2.88
N ALA A 128 26.35 14.68 -2.27
CA ALA A 128 25.96 13.81 -1.16
C ALA A 128 25.39 14.62 0.02
N LYS A 129 26.08 15.70 0.43
CA LYS A 129 25.59 16.61 1.49
C LYS A 129 24.30 17.34 1.11
N SER A 130 24.04 17.49 -0.18
CA SER A 130 22.84 18.14 -0.70
C SER A 130 21.67 17.16 -0.95
N GLY A 131 21.76 15.94 -0.41
CA GLY A 131 20.70 14.93 -0.47
C GLY A 131 20.67 14.11 -1.76
N PHE A 132 21.76 14.08 -2.54
CA PHE A 132 21.86 13.22 -3.71
C PHE A 132 22.50 11.88 -3.37
N GLU A 133 21.89 10.81 -3.84
CA GLU A 133 22.39 9.45 -3.68
C GLU A 133 23.05 8.99 -4.99
N ALA A 134 24.13 8.21 -4.87
CA ALA A 134 24.76 7.57 -6.04
C ALA A 134 23.87 6.42 -6.51
N VAL A 135 23.39 6.49 -7.75
CA VAL A 135 22.45 5.51 -8.33
C VAL A 135 23.14 4.55 -9.28
N LEU A 136 24.13 5.02 -10.06
CA LEU A 136 24.73 4.20 -11.12
C LEU A 136 26.17 4.65 -11.42
N GLU A 137 27.07 3.72 -11.71
CA GLU A 137 28.41 4.01 -12.24
C GLU A 137 28.47 3.64 -13.73
N ARG A 138 28.90 4.56 -14.59
CA ARG A 138 29.01 4.35 -16.04
C ARG A 138 30.39 4.76 -16.56
N ALA A 139 30.90 4.05 -17.55
CA ALA A 139 32.06 4.49 -18.32
C ALA A 139 31.70 5.73 -19.17
N GLY A 140 32.43 6.83 -18.99
CA GLY A 140 32.13 8.14 -19.54
C GLY A 140 33.22 8.72 -20.46
N GLY A 141 32.76 9.32 -21.56
CA GLY A 141 33.58 10.08 -22.51
C GLY A 141 34.28 9.22 -23.57
N LYS A 142 33.87 9.33 -24.84
CA LYS A 142 34.48 8.66 -26.00
C LYS A 142 35.99 8.94 -26.17
N THR A 143 36.53 9.97 -25.50
CA THR A 143 37.90 10.44 -25.68
C THR A 143 38.80 10.34 -24.43
N ARG A 144 38.24 10.10 -23.23
CA ARG A 144 39.01 10.17 -21.96
C ARG A 144 38.80 8.99 -20.99
N GLY A 145 37.87 8.07 -21.25
CA GLY A 145 37.72 6.83 -20.47
C GLY A 145 37.46 7.02 -18.96
N ARG A 146 36.88 8.15 -18.54
CA ARG A 146 36.64 8.46 -17.13
C ARG A 146 35.41 7.74 -16.61
N LYS A 147 35.39 7.34 -15.34
CA LYS A 147 34.19 6.80 -14.68
C LYS A 147 33.28 7.95 -14.24
N ILE A 148 32.00 7.87 -14.58
CA ILE A 148 30.96 8.83 -14.19
C ILE A 148 30.00 8.15 -13.22
N ILE A 149 29.85 8.74 -12.05
CA ILE A 149 28.86 8.37 -11.04
C ILE A 149 27.63 9.24 -11.27
N VAL A 150 26.51 8.58 -11.56
CA VAL A 150 25.20 9.19 -11.69
C VAL A 150 24.60 9.32 -10.30
N HIS A 151 24.32 10.56 -9.92
CA HIS A 151 23.64 10.89 -8.67
C HIS A 151 22.21 11.32 -8.95
N SER A 152 21.28 10.90 -8.10
CA SER A 152 19.89 11.36 -8.14
C SER A 152 19.42 11.76 -6.77
N ARG A 153 18.58 12.79 -6.73
CA ARG A 153 17.83 13.20 -5.56
C ARG A 153 16.35 13.18 -5.92
N GLN A 154 15.54 12.50 -5.11
CA GLN A 154 14.09 12.65 -5.19
C GLN A 154 13.70 14.01 -4.60
N LEU A 155 12.76 14.67 -5.25
CA LEU A 155 12.24 15.96 -4.85
C LEU A 155 11.00 15.73 -3.98
N ASP A 156 10.81 16.57 -2.96
CA ASP A 156 9.64 16.53 -2.10
C ASP A 156 8.49 17.26 -2.81
N THR A 157 8.13 16.78 -3.99
CA THR A 157 7.03 17.35 -4.77
C THR A 157 5.70 17.05 -4.12
N ASP A 158 4.86 18.08 -4.08
CA ASP A 158 3.45 17.93 -3.81
C ASP A 158 2.82 17.08 -4.94
N ASN A 159 2.79 15.77 -4.75
CA ASN A 159 2.05 14.83 -5.60
C ASN A 159 0.55 15.19 -5.59
N LEU A 160 -0.25 14.59 -6.46
CA LEU A 160 -1.72 14.73 -6.48
C LEU A 160 -2.37 14.46 -5.10
N PHE A 161 -1.67 13.75 -4.21
CA PHE A 161 -2.04 13.47 -2.81
C PHE A 161 -1.78 14.62 -1.81
N SER A 162 -0.96 15.61 -2.19
CA SER A 162 -0.56 16.78 -1.38
C SER A 162 -1.28 18.06 -1.82
N LEU A 163 -1.96 18.02 -2.97
CA LEU A 163 -2.94 19.02 -3.39
C LEU A 163 -4.28 18.90 -2.63
N ALA A 164 -4.47 17.85 -1.85
CA ALA A 164 -5.41 17.85 -0.73
C ALA A 164 -4.81 18.81 0.31
N THR A 165 -5.41 20.01 0.43
CA THR A 165 -5.04 21.17 1.29
C THR A 165 -3.93 20.93 2.33
N PRO A 166 -3.03 21.91 2.62
CA PRO A 166 -1.89 21.72 3.55
C PRO A 166 -2.23 21.12 4.94
N VAL A 167 -3.49 21.24 5.38
CA VAL A 167 -4.03 20.63 6.62
C VAL A 167 -4.38 19.14 6.46
N GLN A 168 -4.78 18.69 5.27
CA GLN A 168 -5.08 17.30 4.90
C GLN A 168 -3.81 16.49 4.58
N ALA A 169 -2.82 17.07 3.88
CA ALA A 169 -1.56 16.39 3.54
C ALA A 169 -0.75 15.99 4.78
N ALA A 170 -0.71 16.84 5.82
CA ALA A 170 -0.03 16.55 7.09
C ALA A 170 -0.74 15.46 7.93
N ALA A 171 -2.06 15.34 7.80
CA ALA A 171 -2.84 14.31 8.49
C ALA A 171 -2.86 12.96 7.73
N LEU A 172 -2.68 13.00 6.39
CA LEU A 172 -2.58 11.84 5.51
C LEU A 172 -1.18 11.22 5.45
N THR A 173 -0.13 12.02 5.64
CA THR A 173 1.26 11.54 5.80
C THR A 173 1.48 10.81 7.12
N ASP A 174 0.52 10.90 8.05
CA ASP A 174 0.56 10.23 9.34
C ASP A 174 -0.68 9.35 9.54
N LEU A 175 -0.85 8.32 8.70
CA LEU A 175 -1.66 7.15 9.09
C LEU A 175 -1.13 6.46 10.36
N ALA A 176 -0.02 6.96 10.93
CA ALA A 176 0.45 6.73 12.27
C ALA A 176 0.43 5.25 12.65
N VAL A 177 1.25 4.47 11.95
CA VAL A 177 1.44 3.05 12.27
C VAL A 177 1.94 2.97 13.71
N ARG A 178 1.16 2.32 14.59
CA ARG A 178 1.61 2.07 15.97
C ARG A 178 2.82 1.13 15.94
N HIS A 179 4.00 1.67 16.25
CA HIS A 179 5.11 0.84 16.72
C HIS A 179 4.84 0.46 18.18
N ARG A 180 4.09 -0.62 18.42
CA ARG A 180 4.25 -1.35 19.69
C ARG A 180 5.54 -2.15 19.60
N ASN A 181 6.26 -2.29 20.71
CA ASN A 181 7.50 -3.06 20.74
C ASN A 181 7.27 -4.44 20.11
N PRO A 182 8.06 -4.84 19.10
CA PRO A 182 7.95 -6.16 18.50
C PRO A 182 8.23 -7.21 19.59
N GLY A 183 7.23 -8.06 19.89
CA GLY A 183 7.41 -9.22 20.77
C GLY A 183 6.34 -9.43 21.85
N GLU A 184 5.43 -8.49 22.10
CA GLU A 184 4.33 -8.72 23.05
C GLU A 184 2.99 -8.93 22.34
N ALA A 185 2.55 -10.18 22.23
CA ALA A 185 1.23 -10.53 21.69
C ALA A 185 0.11 -9.80 22.48
N PRO A 186 -0.95 -9.31 21.82
CA PRO A 186 -2.03 -8.62 22.52
C PRO A 186 -2.73 -9.55 23.53
N VAL A 187 -3.10 -8.99 24.68
CA VAL A 187 -3.83 -9.70 25.74
C VAL A 187 -5.33 -9.52 25.51
N PHE A 188 -6.05 -10.61 25.34
CA PHE A 188 -7.50 -10.66 25.25
C PHE A 188 -8.08 -11.22 26.53
N ALA A 189 -9.08 -10.52 27.07
CA ALA A 189 -9.91 -11.02 28.15
C ALA A 189 -11.12 -11.75 27.55
N PHE A 190 -11.62 -12.81 28.18
CA PHE A 190 -12.77 -13.55 27.67
C PHE A 190 -13.78 -13.94 28.75
N ASP A 191 -15.03 -14.05 28.33
CA ASP A 191 -16.18 -14.40 29.16
C ASP A 191 -16.26 -15.92 29.46
N LEU A 192 -16.95 -16.27 30.55
CA LEU A 192 -17.24 -17.63 31.00
C LEU A 192 -17.91 -18.49 29.92
N ASN A 193 -18.76 -17.87 29.09
CA ASN A 193 -19.42 -18.57 28.00
C ASN A 193 -18.42 -19.11 26.97
N VAL A 194 -17.32 -18.41 26.68
CA VAL A 194 -16.29 -18.86 25.74
C VAL A 194 -15.56 -20.09 26.31
N TYR A 195 -15.34 -20.11 27.63
CA TYR A 195 -14.74 -21.25 28.31
C TYR A 195 -15.65 -22.50 28.28
N PHE A 196 -16.96 -22.33 28.49
CA PHE A 196 -17.89 -23.46 28.41
C PHE A 196 -18.00 -24.06 27.01
N ASP A 197 -17.76 -23.29 25.94
CA ASP A 197 -17.68 -23.87 24.60
C ASP A 197 -16.48 -24.78 24.43
N LEU A 198 -15.35 -24.47 25.04
CA LEU A 198 -14.18 -25.36 24.99
C LEU A 198 -14.48 -26.69 25.69
N VAL A 199 -15.13 -26.64 26.85
CA VAL A 199 -15.22 -27.78 27.77
C VAL A 199 -16.47 -28.65 27.58
N ARG A 200 -17.59 -28.10 27.07
CA ARG A 200 -18.90 -28.79 27.05
C ARG A 200 -19.43 -29.17 25.67
N GLU A 201 -18.57 -29.29 24.65
CA GLU A 201 -18.94 -29.71 23.28
C GLU A 201 -20.25 -29.09 22.75
N ARG A 202 -20.30 -27.76 22.74
CA ARG A 202 -21.43 -26.96 22.25
C ARG A 202 -21.25 -26.62 20.76
N ASN A 203 -22.24 -25.97 20.16
CA ASN A 203 -22.25 -25.58 18.73
C ASN A 203 -21.02 -24.79 18.24
N GLN A 204 -20.20 -24.20 19.12
CA GLN A 204 -19.04 -23.37 18.78
C GLN A 204 -17.72 -23.91 19.36
N SER A 205 -17.67 -25.17 19.77
CA SER A 205 -16.47 -25.78 20.36
C SER A 205 -15.27 -25.81 19.42
N GLU A 206 -15.47 -25.87 18.10
CA GLU A 206 -14.39 -25.85 17.13
C GLU A 206 -13.64 -24.50 17.14
N HIS A 207 -14.38 -23.39 17.06
CA HIS A 207 -13.81 -22.04 17.12
C HIS A 207 -13.11 -21.78 18.47
N ALA A 208 -13.70 -22.23 19.58
CA ALA A 208 -13.05 -22.14 20.89
C ALA A 208 -11.72 -22.95 20.91
N ARG A 209 -11.73 -24.21 20.45
CA ARG A 209 -10.50 -25.03 20.36
C ARG A 209 -9.40 -24.36 19.53
N ARG A 210 -9.78 -23.75 18.40
CA ARG A 210 -8.84 -23.00 17.56
C ARG A 210 -8.28 -21.78 18.29
N LEU A 211 -9.12 -20.98 18.95
CA LEU A 211 -8.69 -19.82 19.75
C LEU A 211 -7.69 -20.20 20.84
N PHE A 212 -7.96 -21.26 21.60
CA PHE A 212 -7.05 -21.75 22.64
C PHE A 212 -5.77 -22.37 22.04
N GLY A 213 -5.86 -23.01 20.86
CA GLY A 213 -4.68 -23.48 20.11
C GLY A 213 -3.73 -22.34 19.73
N GLU A 214 -4.27 -21.22 19.26
CA GLU A 214 -3.50 -20.01 18.93
C GLU A 214 -2.90 -19.34 20.17
N ALA A 215 -3.59 -19.41 21.31
CA ALA A 215 -3.05 -18.94 22.59
C ALA A 215 -1.88 -19.80 23.09
N LEU A 216 -1.98 -21.12 22.93
CA LEU A 216 -0.90 -22.06 23.26
C LEU A 216 0.28 -21.94 22.28
N GLY A 217 0.02 -21.56 21.03
CA GLY A 217 1.03 -21.25 20.02
C GLY A 217 1.71 -19.89 20.19
N HIS A 218 1.40 -19.15 21.26
CA HIS A 218 1.90 -17.80 21.56
C HIS A 218 1.53 -16.72 20.53
N THR A 219 0.58 -16.99 19.63
CA THR A 219 0.07 -16.04 18.64
C THR A 219 -0.74 -14.91 19.30
N ILE A 220 -1.49 -15.26 20.36
CA ILE A 220 -2.28 -14.35 21.20
C ILE A 220 -2.10 -14.68 22.68
N ARG A 221 -2.37 -13.73 23.58
CA ARG A 221 -2.43 -14.00 25.02
C ARG A 221 -3.88 -13.97 25.49
N LEU A 222 -4.35 -15.02 26.15
CA LEU A 222 -5.67 -15.06 26.79
C LEU A 222 -5.52 -14.89 28.30
N ALA A 223 -6.38 -14.08 28.90
CA ALA A 223 -6.45 -13.90 30.34
C ALA A 223 -7.90 -13.84 30.85
N VAL A 224 -8.09 -14.16 32.13
CA VAL A 224 -9.41 -14.09 32.78
C VAL A 224 -9.44 -13.03 33.87
N ALA A 225 -10.62 -12.43 34.07
CA ALA A 225 -10.90 -11.53 35.18
C ALA A 225 -11.02 -12.29 36.51
N ASP A 226 -10.91 -11.59 37.64
CA ASP A 226 -11.07 -12.24 38.96
C ASP A 226 -12.51 -12.72 39.20
N GLU A 227 -13.48 -11.97 38.68
CA GLU A 227 -14.91 -12.31 38.77
C GLU A 227 -15.24 -13.60 37.99
N PHE A 228 -14.51 -13.92 36.92
CA PHE A 228 -14.64 -15.18 36.18
C PHE A 228 -14.46 -16.39 37.11
N VAL A 229 -13.44 -16.34 37.97
CA VAL A 229 -13.13 -17.42 38.92
C VAL A 229 -14.12 -17.42 40.08
N ALA A 230 -14.55 -16.24 40.54
CA ALA A 230 -15.56 -16.12 41.60
C ALA A 230 -16.91 -16.71 41.15
N GLU A 231 -17.32 -16.44 39.92
CA GLU A 231 -18.55 -16.95 39.34
C GLU A 231 -18.51 -18.47 39.14
N LEU A 232 -17.40 -19.00 38.60
CA LEU A 232 -17.26 -20.44 38.40
C LEU A 232 -17.24 -21.22 39.72
N ARG A 233 -16.67 -20.65 40.79
CA ARG A 233 -16.73 -21.20 42.16
C ARG A 233 -18.15 -21.21 42.73
N ARG A 234 -18.94 -20.18 42.46
CA ARG A 234 -20.34 -20.07 42.90
C ARG A 234 -21.24 -21.10 42.20
N THR A 235 -20.95 -21.42 40.94
CA THR A 235 -21.79 -22.31 40.12
C THR A 235 -21.36 -23.79 40.21
N SER A 236 -20.19 -24.10 40.77
CA SER A 236 -19.71 -25.49 40.94
C SER A 236 -20.35 -26.17 42.16
N ARG A 237 -20.92 -27.36 41.95
CA ARG A 237 -21.56 -28.18 43.01
C ARG A 237 -20.55 -28.87 43.93
N ALA A 238 -19.30 -29.06 43.47
CA ALA A 238 -18.21 -29.70 44.22
C ALA A 238 -16.86 -29.03 43.88
N PRO A 239 -16.53 -27.89 44.52
CA PRO A 239 -15.41 -27.04 44.11
C PRO A 239 -14.01 -27.72 44.13
N THR A 240 -13.84 -28.76 44.94
CA THR A 240 -12.57 -29.50 45.09
C THR A 240 -12.42 -30.66 44.10
N ALA A 241 -13.50 -31.10 43.45
CA ALA A 241 -13.50 -32.25 42.53
C ALA A 241 -13.95 -31.90 41.11
N ASP A 242 -14.23 -30.62 40.82
CA ASP A 242 -14.66 -30.17 39.50
C ASP A 242 -13.45 -29.93 38.58
N PRO A 243 -13.19 -30.80 37.58
CA PRO A 243 -12.04 -30.66 36.68
C PRO A 243 -12.09 -29.38 35.85
N VAL A 244 -13.29 -28.84 35.60
CA VAL A 244 -13.51 -27.59 34.85
C VAL A 244 -13.03 -26.40 35.68
N LEU A 245 -13.34 -26.39 36.99
CA LEU A 245 -12.83 -25.37 37.91
C LEU A 245 -11.32 -25.47 38.10
N GLN A 246 -10.78 -26.68 38.23
CA GLN A 246 -9.33 -26.87 38.40
C GLN A 246 -8.55 -26.37 37.19
N MET A 247 -9.04 -26.62 35.96
CA MET A 247 -8.39 -26.11 34.76
C MET A 247 -8.56 -24.59 34.62
N ALA A 248 -9.73 -24.04 34.96
CA ALA A 248 -9.95 -22.58 34.97
C ALA A 248 -9.00 -21.85 35.94
N LEU A 249 -8.65 -22.46 37.08
CA LEU A 249 -7.72 -21.87 38.06
C LEU A 249 -6.29 -21.74 37.54
N GLN A 250 -5.88 -22.55 36.55
CA GLN A 250 -4.56 -22.52 35.92
C GLN A 250 -4.45 -21.52 34.77
N LEU A 251 -5.55 -20.86 34.39
CA LEU A 251 -5.54 -19.85 33.33
C LEU A 251 -4.81 -18.57 33.80
N PRO A 252 -4.10 -17.87 32.89
CA PRO A 252 -3.52 -16.57 33.18
C PRO A 252 -4.59 -15.58 33.66
N ARG A 253 -4.27 -14.80 34.69
CA ARG A 253 -5.21 -13.82 35.28
C ARG A 253 -4.78 -12.39 35.01
N LEU A 254 -5.78 -11.53 34.87
CA LEU A 254 -5.55 -10.09 34.83
C LEU A 254 -5.03 -9.59 36.19
N PRO A 255 -4.19 -8.54 36.22
CA PRO A 255 -3.73 -7.93 37.46
C PRO A 255 -4.91 -7.46 38.31
N LYS A 256 -4.83 -7.62 39.64
CA LYS A 256 -5.91 -7.23 40.55
C LYS A 256 -6.08 -5.69 40.52
N PRO A 257 -7.27 -5.16 40.16
CA PRO A 257 -7.50 -3.73 40.02
C PRO A 257 -7.82 -3.10 41.38
N ASP A 258 -7.74 -1.77 41.46
CA ASP A 258 -8.27 -1.02 42.60
C ASP A 258 -9.80 -1.17 42.67
N GLY A 259 -10.32 -1.52 43.85
CA GLY A 259 -11.73 -1.84 44.06
C GLY A 259 -12.66 -0.65 43.84
N ALA A 260 -12.19 0.57 44.15
CA ALA A 260 -12.97 1.79 43.93
C ALA A 260 -13.11 2.10 42.44
N ALA A 261 -11.98 2.10 41.70
CA ALA A 261 -11.95 2.32 40.26
C ALA A 261 -12.74 1.24 39.48
N LEU A 262 -12.65 -0.02 39.91
CA LEU A 262 -13.43 -1.12 39.34
C LEU A 262 -14.93 -0.89 39.50
N HIS A 263 -15.37 -0.48 40.69
CA HIS A 263 -16.79 -0.26 40.97
C HIS A 263 -17.37 0.91 40.18
N GLU A 264 -16.65 2.03 40.12
CA GLU A 264 -17.06 3.22 39.35
C GLU A 264 -17.21 2.89 37.87
N LEU A 265 -16.19 2.25 37.27
CA LEU A 265 -16.21 1.89 35.86
C LEU A 265 -17.25 0.80 35.55
N ALA A 266 -17.46 -0.17 36.44
CA ALA A 266 -18.50 -1.18 36.28
C ALA A 266 -19.91 -0.57 36.29
N ASN A 267 -20.16 0.42 37.14
CA ASN A 267 -21.45 1.13 37.16
C ASN A 267 -21.67 1.92 35.86
N GLN A 268 -20.63 2.61 35.37
CA GLN A 268 -20.70 3.32 34.10
C GLN A 268 -20.99 2.38 32.93
N ILE A 269 -20.29 1.23 32.86
CA ILE A 269 -20.54 0.20 31.85
C ILE A 269 -21.96 -0.35 31.95
N TYR A 270 -22.43 -0.62 33.17
CA TYR A 270 -23.76 -1.16 33.41
C TYR A 270 -24.85 -0.21 32.89
N ASP A 271 -24.69 1.09 33.17
CA ASP A 271 -25.63 2.12 32.72
C ASP A 271 -25.64 2.24 31.19
N THR A 272 -24.47 2.26 30.55
CA THR A 272 -24.35 2.36 29.09
C THR A 272 -24.87 1.12 28.35
N VAL A 273 -24.52 -0.09 28.81
CA VAL A 273 -24.82 -1.33 28.10
C VAL A 273 -26.24 -1.82 28.37
N PHE A 274 -26.70 -1.75 29.62
CA PHE A 274 -27.96 -2.38 30.03
C PHE A 274 -29.07 -1.34 30.24
N VAL A 275 -28.83 -0.28 31.01
CA VAL A 275 -29.88 0.67 31.42
C VAL A 275 -30.33 1.57 30.26
N GLN A 276 -29.41 2.26 29.61
CA GLN A 276 -29.71 3.21 28.52
C GLN A 276 -30.33 2.53 27.29
N ARG A 277 -30.01 1.25 27.10
CA ARG A 277 -30.44 0.46 25.94
C ARG A 277 -31.62 -0.46 26.24
N ASN A 278 -32.16 -0.41 27.46
CA ASN A 278 -33.26 -1.26 27.94
C ASN A 278 -33.07 -2.74 27.57
N ALA A 279 -31.88 -3.27 27.83
CA ALA A 279 -31.51 -4.62 27.45
C ALA A 279 -32.33 -5.68 28.22
N LYS A 280 -32.48 -6.88 27.65
CA LYS A 280 -33.09 -8.01 28.38
C LYS A 280 -32.20 -8.36 29.59
N GLY A 281 -32.74 -8.30 30.80
CA GLY A 281 -32.02 -8.64 32.03
C GLY A 281 -31.47 -7.47 32.85
N VAL A 282 -31.89 -6.23 32.55
CA VAL A 282 -31.63 -5.06 33.42
C VAL A 282 -32.06 -5.36 34.86
N GLY A 283 -31.17 -5.10 35.81
CA GLY A 283 -31.39 -5.31 37.25
C GLY A 283 -30.96 -6.70 37.76
N THR A 284 -30.56 -7.62 36.89
CA THR A 284 -30.09 -8.95 37.30
C THR A 284 -28.67 -8.93 37.88
N GLU A 285 -28.38 -9.87 38.77
CA GLU A 285 -27.02 -10.05 39.32
C GLU A 285 -26.02 -10.52 38.25
N GLN A 286 -26.51 -11.18 37.19
CA GLN A 286 -25.72 -11.55 36.00
C GLN A 286 -25.23 -10.31 35.25
N ALA A 287 -26.11 -9.36 34.92
CA ALA A 287 -25.73 -8.13 34.21
C ALA A 287 -24.71 -7.29 35.00
N LYS A 288 -24.80 -7.28 36.34
CA LYS A 288 -23.79 -6.64 37.21
C LYS A 288 -22.47 -7.42 37.28
N SER A 289 -22.49 -8.74 37.12
CA SER A 289 -21.29 -9.57 37.01
C SER A 289 -20.56 -9.28 35.70
N ASP A 290 -21.30 -9.27 34.59
CA ASP A 290 -20.76 -9.01 33.25
C ASP A 290 -20.12 -7.62 33.14
N ALA A 291 -20.75 -6.60 33.72
CA ALA A 291 -20.19 -5.25 33.79
C ALA A 291 -18.86 -5.20 34.59
N ARG A 292 -18.73 -6.01 35.66
CA ARG A 292 -17.49 -6.13 36.43
C ARG A 292 -16.38 -6.85 35.66
N HIS A 293 -16.71 -7.90 34.89
CA HIS A 293 -15.74 -8.58 34.01
C HIS A 293 -15.18 -7.60 32.99
N LEU A 294 -16.05 -6.81 32.36
CA LEU A 294 -15.64 -5.84 31.35
C LEU A 294 -14.81 -4.70 31.95
N ALA A 295 -15.22 -4.15 33.10
CA ALA A 295 -14.46 -3.11 33.80
C ALA A 295 -13.04 -3.57 34.16
N HIS A 296 -12.88 -4.81 34.62
CA HIS A 296 -11.57 -5.38 34.94
C HIS A 296 -10.68 -5.50 33.68
N ALA A 297 -11.27 -5.93 32.55
CA ALA A 297 -10.56 -5.98 31.27
C ALA A 297 -10.07 -4.60 30.80
N VAL A 298 -10.89 -3.55 30.97
CA VAL A 298 -10.54 -2.16 30.64
C VAL A 298 -9.37 -1.67 31.49
N ILE A 299 -9.48 -1.81 32.82
CA ILE A 299 -8.45 -1.33 33.77
C ILE A 299 -7.10 -2.01 33.48
N SER A 300 -7.15 -3.29 33.10
CA SER A 300 -5.97 -4.09 32.75
C SER A 300 -5.43 -3.82 31.35
N ARG A 301 -6.03 -2.89 30.59
CA ARG A 301 -5.68 -2.53 29.21
C ARG A 301 -5.66 -3.73 28.26
N ALA A 302 -6.64 -4.64 28.42
CA ALA A 302 -6.86 -5.70 27.45
C ALA A 302 -7.12 -5.10 26.06
N ALA A 303 -6.62 -5.75 25.01
CA ALA A 303 -6.79 -5.30 23.63
C ALA A 303 -8.25 -5.39 23.18
N ALA A 304 -8.95 -6.45 23.58
CA ALA A 304 -10.40 -6.59 23.44
C ALA A 304 -10.96 -7.57 24.49
N PHE A 305 -12.29 -7.52 24.68
CA PHE A 305 -13.05 -8.48 25.48
C PHE A 305 -13.86 -9.42 24.57
N ILE A 306 -13.66 -10.73 24.74
CA ILE A 306 -14.29 -11.77 23.92
C ILE A 306 -15.56 -12.27 24.61
N THR A 307 -16.71 -12.05 23.99
CA THR A 307 -18.01 -12.49 24.52
C THR A 307 -18.95 -12.95 23.40
N ARG A 308 -20.03 -13.62 23.81
CA ARG A 308 -21.18 -13.95 22.95
C ARG A 308 -22.45 -13.23 23.37
N ASP A 309 -22.37 -12.40 24.41
CA ASP A 309 -23.56 -11.76 24.94
C ASP A 309 -24.05 -10.63 24.03
N GLY A 310 -25.29 -10.76 23.57
CA GLY A 310 -25.90 -9.86 22.58
C GLY A 310 -25.98 -8.39 23.05
N PRO A 311 -26.46 -8.09 24.26
CA PRO A 311 -26.44 -6.74 24.83
C PRO A 311 -25.06 -6.08 24.82
N ILE A 312 -24.01 -6.78 25.26
CA ILE A 312 -22.63 -6.26 25.28
C ILE A 312 -22.11 -6.04 23.85
N LEU A 313 -22.34 -7.01 22.96
CA LEU A 313 -21.98 -6.90 21.54
C LEU A 313 -22.68 -5.73 20.85
N ASN A 314 -23.94 -5.44 21.20
CA ASN A 314 -24.67 -4.30 20.64
C ASN A 314 -24.08 -2.96 21.13
N ALA A 315 -23.55 -2.90 22.36
CA ALA A 315 -22.97 -1.71 22.98
C ALA A 315 -21.52 -1.39 22.59
N ARG A 316 -20.89 -2.24 21.79
CA ARG A 316 -19.48 -2.12 21.35
C ARG A 316 -19.00 -0.73 20.93
N ASN A 317 -19.70 -0.03 20.03
CA ASN A 317 -19.21 1.22 19.44
C ASN A 317 -19.20 2.34 20.49
N GLU A 318 -20.17 2.29 21.39
CA GLU A 318 -20.29 3.23 22.51
C GLU A 318 -19.22 2.93 23.57
N LEU A 319 -19.04 1.67 23.96
CA LEU A 319 -17.97 1.24 24.87
C LEU A 319 -16.58 1.62 24.33
N LEU A 320 -16.34 1.45 23.04
CA LEU A 320 -15.06 1.79 22.42
C LEU A 320 -14.81 3.29 22.31
N SER A 321 -15.85 4.10 22.09
CA SER A 321 -15.72 5.56 22.01
C SER A 321 -15.65 6.24 23.38
N THR A 322 -16.33 5.70 24.38
CA THR A 322 -16.42 6.29 25.73
C THR A 322 -15.34 5.76 26.68
N ILE A 323 -15.02 4.46 26.58
CA ILE A 323 -14.18 3.74 27.56
C ILE A 323 -12.91 3.18 26.89
N GLY A 324 -12.89 3.02 25.57
CA GLY A 324 -11.67 2.67 24.82
C GLY A 324 -11.38 1.16 24.75
N ILE A 325 -12.35 0.30 25.06
CA ILE A 325 -12.24 -1.16 24.91
C ILE A 325 -13.09 -1.66 23.73
N ASP A 326 -12.53 -2.57 22.94
CA ASP A 326 -13.24 -3.24 21.86
C ASP A 326 -13.88 -4.55 22.35
N ILE A 327 -15.03 -4.91 21.77
CA ILE A 327 -15.76 -6.14 22.08
C ILE A 327 -15.79 -7.01 20.83
N ALA A 328 -15.40 -8.27 20.96
CA ALA A 328 -15.30 -9.19 19.84
C ALA A 328 -15.97 -10.54 20.13
N THR A 329 -16.39 -11.23 19.07
CA THR A 329 -16.72 -12.66 19.14
C THR A 329 -15.46 -13.50 18.92
N VAL A 330 -15.54 -14.80 19.19
CA VAL A 330 -14.42 -15.73 18.93
C VAL A 330 -14.06 -15.77 17.44
N GLU A 331 -15.07 -15.84 16.57
CA GLU A 331 -14.90 -15.85 15.11
C GLU A 331 -14.17 -14.59 14.63
N GLU A 332 -14.60 -13.43 15.10
CA GLU A 332 -13.99 -12.16 14.71
C GLU A 332 -12.51 -12.02 15.16
N VAL A 333 -12.10 -12.69 16.24
CA VAL A 333 -10.68 -12.69 16.66
C VAL A 333 -9.86 -13.62 15.78
N LEU A 334 -10.42 -14.79 15.43
CA LEU A 334 -9.76 -15.74 14.53
C LEU A 334 -9.55 -15.16 13.12
N ASP A 335 -10.50 -14.34 12.64
CA ASP A 335 -10.40 -13.64 11.36
C ASP A 335 -9.26 -12.61 11.29
N LEU A 336 -8.69 -12.19 12.43
CA LEU A 336 -7.55 -11.26 12.47
C LEU A 336 -6.20 -11.97 12.32
N LEU A 337 -6.19 -13.29 12.53
CA LEU A 337 -4.98 -14.07 12.46
C LEU A 337 -4.56 -14.22 10.99
N PRO A 338 -3.29 -13.96 10.65
CA PRO A 338 -2.81 -14.09 9.30
C PRO A 338 -2.86 -15.55 8.87
N GLU A 339 -3.46 -15.79 7.72
CA GLU A 339 -3.43 -17.10 7.07
C GLU A 339 -2.06 -17.36 6.45
N PRO A 340 -1.66 -18.64 6.27
CA PRO A 340 -0.45 -18.99 5.55
C PRO A 340 -0.40 -18.25 4.22
N LEU A 341 0.71 -17.56 3.95
CA LEU A 341 0.91 -16.86 2.68
C LEU A 341 0.89 -17.91 1.57
N GLY A 342 -0.04 -17.78 0.64
CA GLY A 342 -0.12 -18.68 -0.49
C GLY A 342 1.17 -18.63 -1.30
N THR A 343 1.85 -19.78 -1.45
CA THR A 343 2.88 -19.92 -2.47
C THR A 343 2.18 -20.09 -3.80
N SER A 344 2.31 -19.13 -4.72
CA SER A 344 2.06 -19.41 -6.13
C SER A 344 3.13 -20.41 -6.58
N GLY A 345 2.83 -21.71 -6.43
CA GLY A 345 3.76 -22.82 -6.67
C GLY A 345 4.08 -23.08 -8.14
N VAL A 346 3.82 -22.12 -9.03
CA VAL A 346 4.04 -22.25 -10.47
C VAL A 346 4.89 -21.08 -10.92
N GLY A 347 6.05 -21.38 -11.49
CA GLY A 347 6.89 -20.36 -12.10
C GLY A 347 6.15 -19.69 -13.26
N LEU A 348 5.95 -18.38 -13.17
CA LEU A 348 5.39 -17.62 -14.27
C LEU A 348 6.52 -17.25 -15.23
N HIS A 349 6.34 -17.56 -16.50
CA HIS A 349 7.29 -17.17 -17.54
C HIS A 349 6.78 -15.94 -18.27
N GLY A 350 7.61 -14.91 -18.38
CA GLY A 350 7.37 -13.73 -19.21
C GLY A 350 8.20 -13.77 -20.49
N GLN A 351 8.20 -12.68 -21.25
CA GLN A 351 9.04 -12.57 -22.44
C GLN A 351 10.51 -12.37 -22.05
N GLY A 352 11.26 -13.48 -21.96
CA GLY A 352 12.71 -13.46 -21.68
C GLY A 352 13.09 -13.44 -20.20
N PHE A 353 12.14 -13.70 -19.30
CA PHE A 353 12.38 -13.81 -17.86
C PHE A 353 11.46 -14.84 -17.21
N GLU A 354 11.89 -15.36 -16.06
CA GLU A 354 11.16 -16.36 -15.27
C GLU A 354 10.97 -15.84 -13.85
N ILE A 355 9.81 -16.10 -13.26
CA ILE A 355 9.51 -15.80 -11.86
C ILE A 355 9.45 -17.11 -11.11
N GLY A 356 10.07 -17.15 -9.93
CA GLY A 356 10.02 -18.31 -9.06
C GLY A 356 10.25 -17.96 -7.60
N SER A 357 9.95 -18.91 -6.72
CA SER A 357 10.31 -18.76 -5.32
C SER A 357 11.83 -18.82 -5.15
N ILE A 358 12.37 -17.91 -4.35
CA ILE A 358 13.80 -17.83 -4.04
C ILE A 358 14.04 -18.21 -2.57
N ASP A 359 15.08 -19.01 -2.33
CA ASP A 359 15.48 -19.37 -0.98
C ASP A 359 16.19 -18.22 -0.25
N SER A 360 16.30 -18.35 1.07
CA SER A 360 16.90 -17.31 1.92
C SER A 360 18.39 -17.09 1.64
N ALA A 361 19.12 -18.13 1.23
CA ALA A 361 20.56 -18.06 1.00
C ALA A 361 20.85 -17.31 -0.31
N LYS A 362 20.14 -17.66 -1.39
CA LYS A 362 20.20 -16.98 -2.69
C LYS A 362 19.78 -15.53 -2.59
N LEU A 363 18.72 -15.22 -1.84
CA LEU A 363 18.31 -13.82 -1.60
C LEU A 363 19.41 -13.03 -0.87
N CYS A 364 20.02 -13.62 0.16
CA CYS A 364 21.13 -13.02 0.89
C CYS A 364 22.33 -12.73 -0.04
N SER A 365 22.77 -13.73 -0.79
CA SER A 365 23.85 -13.59 -1.78
C SER A 365 23.53 -12.51 -2.82
N TYR A 366 22.31 -12.50 -3.36
CA TYR A 366 21.87 -11.50 -4.33
C TYR A 366 21.94 -10.07 -3.78
N LEU A 367 21.45 -9.82 -2.56
CA LEU A 367 21.44 -8.49 -1.95
C LEU A 367 22.85 -8.01 -1.61
N LEU A 368 23.71 -8.90 -1.12
CA LEU A 368 25.12 -8.59 -0.84
C LEU A 368 25.88 -8.25 -2.13
N GLU A 369 25.69 -9.03 -3.20
CA GLU A 369 26.26 -8.73 -4.52
C GLU A 369 25.78 -7.40 -5.09
N ALA A 370 24.54 -7.03 -4.79
CA ALA A 370 23.96 -5.75 -5.22
C ALA A 370 24.48 -4.54 -4.40
N GLY A 371 25.33 -4.75 -3.40
CA GLY A 371 25.92 -3.69 -2.58
C GLY A 371 25.07 -3.27 -1.38
N VAL A 372 24.06 -4.06 -0.98
CA VAL A 372 23.32 -3.81 0.26
C VAL A 372 24.19 -4.18 1.45
N ALA A 373 24.25 -3.30 2.46
CA ALA A 373 25.08 -3.51 3.64
C ALA A 373 24.71 -4.81 4.38
N ALA A 374 25.73 -5.58 4.80
CA ALA A 374 25.52 -6.87 5.46
C ALA A 374 24.69 -6.78 6.75
N SER A 375 24.80 -5.68 7.49
CA SER A 375 23.96 -5.41 8.66
C SER A 375 22.48 -5.32 8.30
N THR A 376 22.16 -4.60 7.22
CA THR A 376 20.80 -4.44 6.71
C THR A 376 20.25 -5.76 6.18
N VAL A 377 21.06 -6.52 5.43
CA VAL A 377 20.67 -7.86 4.94
C VAL A 377 20.38 -8.81 6.10
N SER A 378 21.24 -8.82 7.13
CA SER A 378 21.03 -9.67 8.31
C SER A 378 19.78 -9.29 9.10
N GLU A 379 19.45 -8.00 9.18
CA GLU A 379 18.24 -7.54 9.85
C GLU A 379 16.98 -7.89 9.06
N LEU A 380 17.02 -7.73 7.73
CA LEU A 380 15.90 -8.03 6.84
C LEU A 380 15.62 -9.53 6.74
N ILE A 381 16.64 -10.39 6.74
CA ILE A 381 16.48 -11.83 6.50
C ILE A 381 16.23 -12.62 7.80
N LYS A 382 16.41 -12.01 8.97
CA LYS A 382 16.19 -12.66 10.27
C LYS A 382 14.71 -13.00 10.44
N ALA A 383 14.31 -14.18 9.99
CA ALA A 383 12.97 -14.71 10.20
C ALA A 383 12.90 -15.43 11.55
N SER A 384 11.92 -15.07 12.38
CA SER A 384 11.50 -15.90 13.51
C SER A 384 10.72 -17.11 13.01
N SER A 385 10.71 -18.22 13.74
CA SER A 385 9.79 -19.35 13.51
C SER A 385 8.31 -18.96 13.56
N GLU A 386 8.03 -17.80 14.14
CA GLU A 386 6.70 -17.20 14.31
C GLU A 386 6.27 -16.29 13.15
N GLU A 387 7.04 -16.21 12.06
CA GLU A 387 6.72 -15.38 10.89
C GLU A 387 6.29 -16.23 9.69
N LEU A 388 5.34 -15.71 8.91
CA LEU A 388 5.03 -16.20 7.58
C LEU A 388 5.88 -15.43 6.58
N VAL A 389 6.62 -16.13 5.73
CA VAL A 389 7.55 -15.50 4.80
C VAL A 389 7.21 -15.90 3.38
N TYR A 390 7.09 -14.90 2.51
CA TYR A 390 6.95 -15.08 1.07
C TYR A 390 8.14 -14.43 0.37
N ARG A 391 8.76 -15.18 -0.55
CA ARG A 391 9.96 -14.75 -1.29
C ARG A 391 9.79 -15.08 -2.75
N GLU A 392 10.15 -14.12 -3.59
CA GLU A 392 10.03 -14.23 -5.03
C GLU A 392 11.24 -13.62 -5.71
N GLY A 393 11.77 -14.32 -6.71
CA GLY A 393 12.88 -13.91 -7.53
C GLY A 393 12.47 -13.86 -9.00
N ILE A 394 13.09 -12.97 -9.75
CA ILE A 394 12.97 -12.88 -11.20
C ILE A 394 14.34 -13.17 -11.79
N GLU A 395 14.40 -14.17 -12.67
CA GLU A 395 15.60 -14.62 -13.34
C GLU A 395 15.56 -14.29 -14.83
N CYS A 396 16.66 -13.73 -15.35
CA CYS A 396 16.87 -13.51 -16.78
C CYS A 396 18.16 -14.19 -17.20
N GLY A 397 18.10 -15.12 -18.16
CA GLY A 397 19.30 -15.82 -18.65
C GLY A 397 20.07 -16.58 -17.56
N GLY A 398 19.36 -17.15 -16.57
CA GLY A 398 19.95 -17.89 -15.45
C GLY A 398 20.57 -17.03 -14.34
N ARG A 399 20.32 -15.71 -14.35
CA ARG A 399 20.77 -14.79 -13.30
C ARG A 399 19.58 -14.09 -12.66
N ILE A 400 19.56 -14.02 -11.33
CA ILE A 400 18.55 -13.24 -10.60
C ILE A 400 18.78 -11.75 -10.86
N VAL A 401 17.78 -11.08 -11.41
CA VAL A 401 17.80 -9.65 -11.75
C VAL A 401 16.97 -8.82 -10.79
N ALA A 402 15.93 -9.40 -10.20
CA ALA A 402 15.09 -8.75 -9.20
C ALA A 402 14.71 -9.76 -8.13
N ALA A 403 14.55 -9.30 -6.89
CA ALA A 403 14.07 -10.14 -5.80
C ALA A 403 13.25 -9.33 -4.80
N GLY A 404 12.26 -9.99 -4.22
CA GLY A 404 11.36 -9.43 -3.24
C GLY A 404 11.07 -10.41 -2.11
N MET A 405 10.85 -9.88 -0.92
CA MET A 405 10.43 -10.65 0.24
C MET A 405 9.46 -9.86 1.08
N ILE A 406 8.49 -10.56 1.66
CA ILE A 406 7.63 -10.03 2.71
C ILE A 406 7.54 -11.02 3.87
N GLN A 407 7.69 -10.50 5.09
CA GLN A 407 7.56 -11.24 6.34
C GLN A 407 6.36 -10.70 7.11
N VAL A 408 5.41 -11.56 7.42
CA VAL A 408 4.21 -11.22 8.19
C VAL A 408 4.27 -11.96 9.52
N PRO A 409 4.39 -11.26 10.66
CA PRO A 409 4.29 -11.87 11.98
C PRO A 409 2.95 -12.63 12.13
N LYS A 410 2.93 -13.79 12.80
CA LYS A 410 1.69 -14.56 13.01
C LYS A 410 0.67 -13.89 13.93
N GLY A 411 1.01 -12.78 14.59
CA GLY A 411 0.14 -12.09 15.55
C GLY A 411 -1.02 -11.28 14.95
N VAL A 412 -1.83 -10.68 15.82
CA VAL A 412 -3.06 -9.93 15.48
C VAL A 412 -2.78 -8.51 14.94
N GLU A 413 -1.66 -7.89 15.32
CA GLU A 413 -1.22 -6.57 14.83
C GLU A 413 0.09 -6.70 14.00
N PRO A 414 0.13 -7.42 12.87
CA PRO A 414 1.38 -7.61 12.15
C PRO A 414 1.75 -6.37 11.35
N ILE A 415 2.92 -5.81 11.66
CA ILE A 415 3.64 -4.95 10.72
C ILE A 415 4.45 -5.88 9.83
N ALA A 416 4.01 -6.03 8.59
CA ALA A 416 4.69 -6.82 7.59
C ALA A 416 5.94 -6.09 7.10
N LYS A 417 7.11 -6.73 7.19
CA LYS A 417 8.36 -6.17 6.68
C LYS A 417 8.54 -6.58 5.24
N MET A 418 8.70 -5.61 4.35
CA MET A 418 8.84 -5.81 2.92
C MET A 418 10.19 -5.28 2.43
N VAL A 419 10.82 -6.03 1.53
CA VAL A 419 11.98 -5.60 0.78
C VAL A 419 11.79 -5.92 -0.69
N VAL A 420 12.13 -4.98 -1.56
CA VAL A 420 12.17 -5.15 -3.01
C VAL A 420 13.46 -4.54 -3.52
N HIS A 421 14.19 -5.30 -4.34
CA HIS A 421 15.40 -4.84 -4.96
C HIS A 421 15.44 -5.28 -6.43
N VAL A 422 15.82 -4.37 -7.31
CA VAL A 422 15.90 -4.61 -8.75
C VAL A 422 17.23 -4.10 -9.32
N ARG A 423 17.85 -4.89 -10.20
CA ARG A 423 19.05 -4.48 -10.95
C ARG A 423 18.64 -3.60 -12.14
N HIS A 424 19.36 -2.50 -12.34
CA HIS A 424 19.03 -1.47 -13.34
C HIS A 424 19.35 -1.88 -14.79
N GLU A 425 20.00 -3.03 -15.00
CA GLU A 425 20.45 -3.52 -16.31
C GLU A 425 19.32 -4.11 -17.16
N HIS A 426 18.17 -4.38 -16.53
CA HIS A 426 17.01 -5.00 -17.15
C HIS A 426 15.76 -4.12 -17.00
N ASP A 427 14.59 -4.68 -17.26
CA ASP A 427 13.30 -4.00 -17.22
C ASP A 427 12.83 -3.66 -15.79
N ALA A 428 13.57 -2.76 -15.15
CA ALA A 428 13.50 -2.56 -13.71
C ALA A 428 12.12 -2.05 -13.26
N GLU A 429 11.43 -1.29 -14.12
CA GLU A 429 10.08 -0.77 -13.82
C GLU A 429 9.04 -1.90 -13.83
N LEU A 430 9.06 -2.79 -14.84
CA LEU A 430 8.17 -3.96 -14.89
C LEU A 430 8.36 -4.85 -13.65
N TYR A 431 9.61 -5.19 -13.35
CA TYR A 431 9.95 -6.10 -12.25
C TYR A 431 9.62 -5.52 -10.87
N ALA A 432 9.90 -4.23 -10.66
CA ALA A 432 9.53 -3.56 -9.43
C ALA A 432 7.99 -3.49 -9.28
N ASP A 433 7.26 -3.17 -10.34
CA ASP A 433 5.79 -3.07 -10.33
C ASP A 433 5.13 -4.42 -10.01
N TYR A 434 5.65 -5.49 -10.61
CA TYR A 434 5.22 -6.86 -10.36
C TYR A 434 5.49 -7.28 -8.91
N LEU A 435 6.74 -7.19 -8.44
CA LEU A 435 7.12 -7.61 -7.10
C LEU A 435 6.34 -6.85 -6.02
N LEU A 436 6.22 -5.52 -6.16
CA LEU A 436 5.38 -4.74 -5.23
C LEU A 436 3.94 -5.24 -5.22
N SER A 437 3.35 -5.47 -6.40
CA SER A 437 1.97 -5.98 -6.49
C SER A 437 1.80 -7.35 -5.87
N ALA A 438 2.72 -8.28 -6.15
CA ALA A 438 2.68 -9.65 -5.67
C ALA A 438 2.82 -9.70 -4.14
N LEU A 439 3.81 -9.01 -3.58
CA LEU A 439 4.06 -8.99 -2.14
C LEU A 439 2.93 -8.30 -1.34
N ILE A 440 2.42 -7.17 -1.82
CA ILE A 440 1.29 -6.48 -1.17
C ILE A 440 0.05 -7.38 -1.17
N ARG A 441 -0.23 -8.07 -2.29
CA ARG A 441 -1.36 -9.01 -2.36
C ARG A 441 -1.14 -10.19 -1.42
N ALA A 442 0.02 -10.84 -1.47
CA ALA A 442 0.33 -11.99 -0.63
C ALA A 442 0.09 -11.68 0.86
N SER A 443 0.58 -10.53 1.34
CA SER A 443 0.42 -10.12 2.74
C SER A 443 -0.99 -9.72 3.16
N SER A 444 -1.86 -9.32 2.22
CA SER A 444 -3.22 -8.84 2.50
C SER A 444 -4.34 -9.83 2.11
N GLN A 445 -4.01 -11.02 1.60
CA GLN A 445 -5.00 -12.03 1.19
C GLN A 445 -5.97 -12.43 2.31
N GLY A 446 -5.45 -12.69 3.51
CA GLY A 446 -6.24 -13.13 4.66
C GLY A 446 -7.00 -11.98 5.32
N ALA A 447 -6.28 -10.92 5.71
CA ALA A 447 -6.83 -9.79 6.45
C ALA A 447 -5.99 -8.51 6.23
N PRO A 448 -6.53 -7.31 6.56
CA PRO A 448 -5.83 -6.04 6.39
C PRO A 448 -4.51 -5.98 7.15
N VAL A 449 -3.44 -5.52 6.52
CA VAL A 449 -2.09 -5.53 7.09
C VAL A 449 -1.40 -4.17 6.93
N THR A 450 -0.57 -3.81 7.89
CA THR A 450 0.34 -2.68 7.72
C THR A 450 1.65 -3.18 7.14
N ILE A 451 2.13 -2.56 6.07
CA ILE A 451 3.36 -2.95 5.36
C ILE A 451 4.40 -1.85 5.57
N GLU A 452 5.57 -2.24 6.05
CA GLU A 452 6.78 -1.45 6.14
C GLU A 452 7.74 -1.87 5.01
N LEU A 453 7.91 -1.01 4.01
CA LEU A 453 8.88 -1.20 2.93
C LEU A 453 10.22 -0.55 3.31
N ALA A 454 11.28 -1.37 3.38
CA ALA A 454 12.62 -0.90 3.64
C ALA A 454 13.11 0.06 2.54
N HIS A 455 13.68 1.21 2.93
CA HIS A 455 14.31 2.13 2.00
C HIS A 455 15.74 1.67 1.68
N LEU A 456 15.94 1.10 0.49
CA LEU A 456 17.26 0.67 0.02
C LEU A 456 17.91 1.76 -0.87
N PRO A 457 19.15 2.19 -0.58
CA PRO A 457 19.86 3.14 -1.44
C PRO A 457 19.95 2.64 -2.89
N GLY A 458 19.80 3.56 -3.85
CA GLY A 458 19.86 3.23 -5.27
C GLY A 458 18.57 2.66 -5.88
N GLN A 459 17.56 2.29 -5.08
CA GLN A 459 16.29 1.72 -5.55
C GLN A 459 15.21 2.77 -5.87
N SER A 460 15.59 3.84 -6.57
CA SER A 460 14.69 4.99 -6.84
C SER A 460 13.41 4.62 -7.62
N ILE A 461 13.49 3.64 -8.53
CA ILE A 461 12.34 3.13 -9.30
C ILE A 461 11.34 2.43 -8.38
N VAL A 462 11.82 1.57 -7.47
CA VAL A 462 11.00 0.88 -6.48
C VAL A 462 10.28 1.90 -5.58
N HIS A 463 11.01 2.90 -5.08
CA HIS A 463 10.44 3.93 -4.21
C HIS A 463 9.36 4.76 -4.93
N LYS A 464 9.61 5.15 -6.19
CA LYS A 464 8.63 5.89 -7.01
C LYS A 464 7.35 5.08 -7.20
N LEU A 465 7.48 3.81 -7.57
CA LEU A 465 6.33 2.92 -7.76
C LEU A 465 5.60 2.65 -6.44
N ALA A 466 6.32 2.48 -5.33
CA ALA A 466 5.70 2.32 -4.01
C ALA A 466 4.82 3.53 -3.66
N VAL A 467 5.31 4.75 -3.85
CA VAL A 467 4.50 5.97 -3.61
C VAL A 467 3.28 6.03 -4.52
N ALA A 468 3.43 5.68 -5.81
CA ALA A 468 2.30 5.58 -6.73
C ALA A 468 1.28 4.51 -6.30
N ARG A 469 1.69 3.53 -5.49
CA ARG A 469 0.84 2.53 -4.85
C ARG A 469 0.42 2.91 -3.44
N GLY A 470 0.42 4.17 -3.06
CA GLY A 470 -0.12 4.62 -1.77
C GLY A 470 0.79 4.36 -0.57
N PHE A 471 2.07 4.02 -0.79
CA PHE A 471 3.06 4.09 0.27
C PHE A 471 3.39 5.56 0.57
N HIS A 472 3.60 5.86 1.84
CA HIS A 472 4.01 7.18 2.31
C HIS A 472 5.19 7.05 3.25
N ARG A 473 6.00 8.10 3.32
CA ARG A 473 7.16 8.17 4.20
C ARG A 473 6.83 9.10 5.36
N HIS A 474 7.07 8.65 6.59
CA HIS A 474 6.89 9.49 7.77
C HIS A 474 8.19 10.26 8.06
N GLY A 475 8.19 11.57 7.81
CA GLY A 475 9.35 12.45 8.08
C GLY A 475 10.67 11.92 7.52
N ASN A 476 11.70 11.84 8.37
CA ASN A 476 13.03 11.30 8.02
C ASN A 476 13.17 9.77 8.15
N SER A 477 12.07 9.03 8.31
CA SER A 477 12.11 7.56 8.50
C SER A 477 12.88 6.86 7.38
N SER A 478 13.59 5.78 7.68
CA SER A 478 14.28 4.93 6.70
C SER A 478 13.35 3.87 6.07
N ALA A 479 12.04 4.05 6.15
CA ALA A 479 11.06 3.13 5.57
C ALA A 479 9.82 3.86 5.04
N PHE A 480 9.11 3.20 4.12
CA PHE A 480 7.80 3.60 3.64
C PHE A 480 6.72 2.73 4.27
N PHE A 481 5.54 3.30 4.51
CA PHE A 481 4.42 2.62 5.16
C PHE A 481 3.18 2.64 4.28
N LYS A 482 2.38 1.57 4.39
CA LYS A 482 1.06 1.46 3.78
C LYS A 482 0.15 0.55 4.59
N ILE A 483 -1.15 0.79 4.55
CA ILE A 483 -2.17 -0.20 4.97
C ILE A 483 -2.74 -0.87 3.72
N ALA A 484 -2.77 -2.19 3.67
CA ALA A 484 -3.31 -2.96 2.55
C ALA A 484 -4.48 -3.83 3.01
N VAL A 485 -5.66 -3.67 2.41
CA VAL A 485 -6.89 -4.40 2.80
C VAL A 485 -7.03 -5.76 2.11
N GLY A 486 -6.67 -5.86 0.83
CA GLY A 486 -6.63 -7.13 0.09
C GLY A 486 -7.98 -7.68 -0.40
N LYS A 487 -9.10 -7.08 0.01
CA LYS A 487 -10.46 -7.51 -0.34
C LYS A 487 -11.33 -6.33 -0.80
N PRO A 488 -12.37 -6.57 -1.61
CA PRO A 488 -13.34 -5.54 -1.96
C PRO A 488 -14.25 -5.21 -0.76
N CYS A 489 -14.61 -3.94 -0.65
CA CYS A 489 -15.45 -3.40 0.40
C CYS A 489 -16.77 -2.92 -0.20
N SER A 490 -17.89 -3.47 0.24
CA SER A 490 -19.24 -3.07 -0.17
C SER A 490 -20.09 -2.80 1.06
N ALA A 491 -21.35 -2.39 0.88
CA ALA A 491 -22.25 -2.15 2.01
C ALA A 491 -22.38 -3.37 2.95
N SER A 492 -22.39 -4.59 2.39
CA SER A 492 -22.47 -5.82 3.16
C SER A 492 -21.18 -6.20 3.91
N THR A 493 -20.01 -5.92 3.33
CA THR A 493 -18.71 -6.31 3.93
C THR A 493 -18.06 -5.21 4.76
N TRP A 494 -18.49 -3.95 4.58
CA TRP A 494 -17.90 -2.77 5.24
C TRP A 494 -17.78 -2.90 6.77
N PRO A 495 -18.83 -3.31 7.51
CA PRO A 495 -18.72 -3.37 8.97
C PRO A 495 -17.63 -4.32 9.46
N ALA A 496 -17.45 -5.47 8.78
CA ALA A 496 -16.42 -6.44 9.11
C ALA A 496 -15.01 -5.92 8.75
N VAL A 497 -14.86 -5.31 7.56
CA VAL A 497 -13.57 -4.76 7.12
C VAL A 497 -13.11 -3.61 8.02
N VAL A 498 -14.00 -2.68 8.38
CA VAL A 498 -13.65 -1.56 9.27
C VAL A 498 -13.13 -2.05 10.62
N GLN A 499 -13.74 -3.11 11.17
CA GLN A 499 -13.27 -3.73 12.40
C GLN A 499 -11.88 -4.33 12.26
N GLN A 500 -11.66 -5.09 11.18
CA GLN A 500 -10.35 -5.69 10.93
C GLN A 500 -9.27 -4.62 10.72
N VAL A 501 -9.53 -3.60 9.91
CA VAL A 501 -8.62 -2.46 9.72
C VAL A 501 -8.32 -1.80 11.06
N ARG A 502 -9.34 -1.53 11.88
CA ARG A 502 -9.18 -0.91 13.19
C ARG A 502 -8.33 -1.76 14.14
N ARG A 503 -8.63 -3.05 14.26
CA ARG A 503 -7.95 -3.97 15.20
C ARG A 503 -6.50 -4.24 14.78
N ARG A 504 -6.21 -4.34 13.48
CA ARG A 504 -4.87 -4.70 12.97
C ARG A 504 -3.96 -3.51 12.74
N THR A 505 -4.52 -2.33 12.45
CA THR A 505 -3.74 -1.13 12.06
C THR A 505 -3.95 0.07 12.97
N GLY A 506 -5.03 0.06 13.77
CA GLY A 506 -5.48 1.18 14.60
C GLY A 506 -6.24 2.27 13.84
N LEU A 507 -6.30 2.21 12.50
CA LEU A 507 -7.02 3.19 11.69
C LEU A 507 -8.53 3.07 11.90
N ILE A 508 -9.17 4.17 12.29
CA ILE A 508 -10.61 4.22 12.53
C ILE A 508 -11.28 4.80 11.28
N LEU A 509 -12.10 3.99 10.63
CA LEU A 509 -12.99 4.37 9.54
C LEU A 509 -14.43 4.52 10.07
N PRO A 510 -15.34 5.18 9.35
CA PRO A 510 -16.73 5.33 9.77
C PRO A 510 -17.47 3.99 9.86
N ASP A 511 -18.40 3.88 10.80
CA ASP A 511 -19.17 2.65 11.04
C ASP A 511 -20.06 2.25 9.86
N ALA A 512 -20.56 3.23 9.10
CA ALA A 512 -21.39 3.03 7.92
C ALA A 512 -20.68 3.55 6.67
N LEU A 513 -20.84 2.83 5.56
CA LEU A 513 -20.29 3.24 4.28
C LEU A 513 -21.05 4.49 3.78
N PRO A 514 -20.37 5.62 3.54
CA PRO A 514 -21.04 6.84 3.08
C PRO A 514 -21.71 6.65 1.71
N ALA A 515 -22.85 7.30 1.49
CA ALA A 515 -23.53 7.26 0.19
C ALA A 515 -22.84 8.21 -0.81
N ALA A 516 -22.93 7.90 -2.12
CA ALA A 516 -22.35 8.74 -3.19
C ALA A 516 -22.81 10.22 -3.14
N SER A 517 -24.00 10.47 -2.59
CA SER A 517 -24.62 11.79 -2.52
C SER A 517 -24.13 12.68 -1.37
N THR A 518 -23.44 12.12 -0.36
CA THR A 518 -23.15 12.82 0.91
C THR A 518 -21.81 13.56 0.93
N GLY A 519 -21.05 13.52 -0.16
CA GLY A 519 -19.74 14.17 -0.30
C GLY A 519 -18.65 13.19 -0.75
N LYS A 520 -17.64 13.70 -1.46
CA LYS A 520 -16.51 12.88 -1.96
C LYS A 520 -15.46 12.58 -0.87
N GLU A 521 -15.73 12.88 0.39
CA GLU A 521 -14.78 12.80 1.50
C GLU A 521 -15.31 11.93 2.64
N ILE A 522 -14.40 11.26 3.34
CA ILE A 522 -14.65 10.34 4.45
C ILE A 522 -13.84 10.80 5.65
N ASP A 523 -14.49 10.87 6.82
CA ASP A 523 -13.79 11.11 8.09
C ASP A 523 -13.01 9.86 8.50
N ILE A 524 -11.71 10.03 8.72
CA ILE A 524 -10.83 9.01 9.28
C ILE A 524 -10.21 9.52 10.57
N GLN A 525 -9.89 8.62 11.48
CA GLN A 525 -9.08 8.93 12.64
C GLN A 525 -7.89 8.00 12.70
N THR A 526 -6.69 8.59 12.72
CA THR A 526 -5.43 7.85 12.74
C THR A 526 -5.19 7.27 14.14
N PRO A 527 -4.32 6.26 14.29
CA PRO A 527 -4.00 5.66 15.59
C PRO A 527 -3.44 6.64 16.63
N ASN A 528 -2.89 7.79 16.18
CA ASN A 528 -2.42 8.90 17.01
C ASN A 528 -3.56 9.82 17.50
N GLY A 529 -4.79 9.57 17.07
CA GLY A 529 -5.96 10.37 17.42
C GLY A 529 -6.23 11.55 16.48
N THR A 530 -5.41 11.75 15.45
CA THR A 530 -5.61 12.81 14.45
C THR A 530 -6.82 12.49 13.59
N LYS A 531 -7.80 13.40 13.56
CA LYS A 531 -8.95 13.32 12.66
C LYS A 531 -8.63 14.00 11.34
N ALA A 532 -8.94 13.34 10.23
CA ALA A 532 -8.71 13.85 8.88
C ALA A 532 -9.93 13.55 8.00
N ARG A 533 -10.12 14.37 6.95
CA ARG A 533 -11.07 14.08 5.87
C ARG A 533 -10.31 13.72 4.62
N VAL A 534 -10.69 12.61 3.99
CA VAL A 534 -9.96 12.04 2.86
C VAL A 534 -10.91 11.74 1.72
N GLY A 535 -10.51 12.11 0.50
CA GLY A 535 -11.26 11.81 -0.70
C GLY A 535 -11.42 10.29 -0.91
N VAL A 536 -12.58 9.81 -1.34
CA VAL A 536 -12.82 8.36 -1.44
C VAL A 536 -11.85 7.65 -2.41
N ALA A 537 -11.54 8.28 -3.54
CA ALA A 537 -10.57 7.75 -4.50
C ALA A 537 -9.16 7.64 -3.89
N VAL A 538 -8.76 8.64 -3.10
CA VAL A 538 -7.48 8.64 -2.38
C VAL A 538 -7.47 7.56 -1.31
N LEU A 539 -8.56 7.37 -0.57
CA LEU A 539 -8.68 6.30 0.42
C LEU A 539 -8.53 4.92 -0.23
N GLU A 540 -9.17 4.70 -1.38
CA GLU A 540 -9.06 3.45 -2.14
C GLU A 540 -7.61 3.19 -2.62
N ASP A 541 -6.86 4.23 -2.99
CA ASP A 541 -5.43 4.12 -3.34
C ASP A 541 -4.57 3.79 -2.11
N LEU A 542 -4.82 4.48 -0.99
CA LEU A 542 -4.10 4.30 0.28
C LEU A 542 -4.35 2.93 0.92
N LEU A 543 -5.54 2.35 0.74
CA LEU A 543 -5.91 1.03 1.27
C LEU A 543 -5.71 -0.11 0.26
N GLY A 544 -5.31 0.23 -0.97
CA GLY A 544 -5.14 -0.72 -2.08
C GLY A 544 -4.17 -1.87 -1.76
N PRO A 545 -4.40 -3.09 -2.29
CA PRO A 545 -5.43 -3.47 -3.24
C PRO A 545 -6.79 -3.62 -2.56
N THR A 546 -7.77 -2.82 -2.98
CA THR A 546 -9.16 -2.87 -2.54
C THR A 546 -10.04 -2.18 -3.58
N LEU A 547 -11.34 -2.38 -3.45
CA LEU A 547 -12.35 -1.71 -4.26
C LEU A 547 -13.49 -1.27 -3.33
N LEU A 548 -13.78 0.03 -3.27
CA LEU A 548 -14.82 0.59 -2.40
C LEU A 548 -16.15 0.77 -3.15
N VAL A 549 -17.07 -0.20 -3.07
CA VAL A 549 -18.39 -0.13 -3.73
C VAL A 549 -19.40 0.55 -2.83
N TRP A 550 -19.43 1.89 -2.85
CA TRP A 550 -20.41 2.68 -2.10
C TRP A 550 -21.80 2.68 -2.77
N PRO A 551 -22.89 2.91 -2.00
CA PRO A 551 -24.24 3.04 -2.55
C PRO A 551 -24.29 4.13 -3.64
N GLY A 552 -24.74 3.74 -4.84
CA GLY A 552 -24.77 4.60 -6.04
C GLY A 552 -23.50 4.56 -6.91
N ARG A 553 -22.42 3.85 -6.51
CA ARG A 553 -21.26 3.61 -7.39
C ARG A 553 -21.63 2.53 -8.41
N CYS A 554 -22.20 2.95 -9.54
CA CYS A 554 -22.46 2.04 -10.65
C CYS A 554 -21.15 1.53 -11.25
N GLY A 555 -21.22 0.34 -11.84
CA GLY A 555 -20.11 -0.31 -12.51
C GLY A 555 -20.54 -0.96 -13.81
N VAL A 556 -19.69 -1.83 -14.32
CA VAL A 556 -19.89 -2.50 -15.61
C VAL A 556 -19.38 -3.92 -15.55
N ILE A 557 -20.11 -4.85 -16.15
CA ILE A 557 -19.64 -6.20 -16.42
C ILE A 557 -19.36 -6.35 -17.91
N VAL A 558 -18.20 -6.94 -18.23
CA VAL A 558 -17.74 -7.13 -19.61
C VAL A 558 -17.43 -8.59 -19.91
N PRO A 559 -17.76 -9.07 -21.12
CA PRO A 559 -17.33 -10.38 -21.56
C PRO A 559 -15.87 -10.39 -21.97
N ILE A 560 -15.16 -11.45 -21.61
CA ILE A 560 -13.81 -11.76 -22.07
C ILE A 560 -13.75 -13.25 -22.47
N THR A 561 -12.93 -13.59 -23.45
CA THR A 561 -12.67 -15.01 -23.79
C THR A 561 -11.59 -15.57 -22.86
N ARG A 562 -11.58 -16.89 -22.65
CA ARG A 562 -10.62 -17.55 -21.77
C ARG A 562 -9.15 -17.20 -22.09
N ALA A 563 -8.77 -17.25 -23.37
CA ALA A 563 -7.39 -16.94 -23.79
C ALA A 563 -6.93 -15.54 -23.33
N TYR A 564 -7.77 -14.52 -23.51
CA TYR A 564 -7.44 -13.17 -23.03
C TYR A 564 -7.57 -13.04 -21.52
N ALA A 565 -8.51 -13.74 -20.87
CA ALA A 565 -8.65 -13.71 -19.42
C ALA A 565 -7.42 -14.30 -18.72
N ASP A 566 -6.87 -15.39 -19.24
CA ASP A 566 -5.69 -16.06 -18.69
C ASP A 566 -4.46 -15.13 -18.77
N GLU A 567 -4.21 -14.49 -19.92
CA GLU A 567 -3.09 -13.55 -20.10
C GLU A 567 -3.29 -12.18 -19.44
N LEU A 568 -4.51 -11.63 -19.47
CA LEU A 568 -4.78 -10.27 -18.98
C LEU A 568 -5.13 -10.22 -17.50
N LEU A 569 -5.76 -11.27 -16.96
CA LEU A 569 -6.26 -11.28 -15.58
C LEU A 569 -5.47 -12.24 -14.68
N GLY A 570 -4.72 -13.19 -15.27
CA GLY A 570 -4.00 -14.20 -14.50
C GLY A 570 -4.94 -15.14 -13.74
N THR A 571 -6.15 -15.39 -14.25
CA THR A 571 -7.20 -16.19 -13.59
C THR A 571 -7.16 -17.67 -13.95
N ALA A 572 -6.12 -18.11 -14.67
CA ALA A 572 -5.93 -19.50 -15.08
C ALA A 572 -5.62 -20.39 -13.86
N VAL A 573 -6.48 -21.39 -13.60
CA VAL A 573 -6.29 -22.39 -12.54
C VAL A 573 -5.37 -23.53 -13.02
N GLN A 574 -5.34 -23.77 -14.33
CA GLN A 574 -4.38 -24.67 -14.93
C GLN A 574 -3.15 -23.85 -15.33
N PRO A 575 -1.95 -24.24 -14.88
CA PRO A 575 -0.73 -23.59 -15.33
C PRO A 575 -0.70 -23.70 -16.85
N ASN A 576 -0.52 -22.57 -17.53
CA ASN A 576 0.00 -22.63 -18.89
C ASN A 576 1.21 -23.56 -18.86
N LEU A 577 1.32 -24.47 -19.83
CA LEU A 577 2.47 -25.35 -19.94
C LEU A 577 3.73 -24.49 -19.75
N ALA A 578 4.68 -24.93 -18.91
CA ALA A 578 5.82 -24.12 -18.46
C ALA A 578 6.66 -23.46 -19.59
N PHE A 579 6.46 -23.88 -20.84
CA PHE A 579 7.11 -23.31 -22.02
C PHE A 579 6.37 -22.13 -22.67
N VAL A 580 5.14 -21.80 -22.26
CA VAL A 580 4.35 -20.71 -22.87
C VAL A 580 4.58 -19.42 -22.07
N ALA A 581 5.26 -18.46 -22.71
CA ALA A 581 5.49 -17.14 -22.14
C ALA A 581 4.19 -16.33 -22.06
N ASN A 582 3.90 -15.78 -20.88
CA ASN A 582 2.85 -14.78 -20.69
C ASN A 582 3.32 -13.43 -21.25
N ARG A 583 2.35 -12.60 -21.65
CA ARG A 583 2.63 -11.22 -22.04
C ARG A 583 2.88 -10.33 -20.83
N ASP A 584 3.60 -9.24 -21.06
CA ASP A 584 3.98 -8.26 -20.04
C ASP A 584 2.78 -7.73 -19.24
N ALA A 585 1.60 -7.60 -19.87
CA ALA A 585 0.37 -7.16 -19.22
C ALA A 585 -0.01 -8.00 -17.99
N ALA A 586 0.34 -9.29 -17.97
CA ALA A 586 0.09 -10.19 -16.84
C ALA A 586 0.86 -9.78 -15.58
N PHE A 587 1.99 -9.09 -15.75
CA PHE A 587 2.91 -8.69 -14.69
C PHE A 587 2.72 -7.23 -14.27
N LEU A 588 2.11 -6.41 -15.12
CA LEU A 588 1.76 -5.03 -14.81
C LEU A 588 0.54 -4.94 -13.90
N SER A 589 0.57 -3.94 -13.02
CA SER A 589 -0.57 -3.57 -12.18
C SER A 589 -1.65 -2.78 -12.91
N LEU A 590 -1.23 -1.92 -13.83
CA LEU A 590 -2.10 -1.17 -14.72
C LEU A 590 -2.19 -1.92 -16.04
N ARG A 591 -3.39 -2.36 -16.40
CA ARG A 591 -3.65 -3.20 -17.58
C ARG A 591 -4.64 -2.54 -18.51
N GLY A 592 -4.62 -2.93 -19.78
CA GLY A 592 -5.50 -2.38 -20.81
C GLY A 592 -6.50 -3.41 -21.32
N TYR A 593 -7.76 -3.02 -21.40
CA TYR A 593 -8.86 -3.76 -21.99
C TYR A 593 -9.37 -3.01 -23.23
N VAL A 594 -9.60 -3.73 -24.33
CA VAL A 594 -10.03 -3.14 -25.60
C VAL A 594 -11.40 -3.66 -25.98
N ASN A 595 -12.31 -2.75 -26.34
CA ASN A 595 -13.63 -3.08 -26.85
C ASN A 595 -14.19 -1.99 -27.79
N SER A 596 -15.45 -2.15 -28.19
CA SER A 596 -16.12 -1.20 -29.08
C SER A 596 -16.41 0.15 -28.39
N PRO A 597 -16.24 1.29 -29.09
CA PRO A 597 -16.58 2.64 -28.60
C PRO A 597 -18.01 2.80 -28.10
N ARG A 598 -18.95 1.93 -28.53
CA ARG A 598 -20.33 1.91 -28.04
C ARG A 598 -20.43 1.73 -26.52
N SER A 599 -19.42 1.14 -25.91
CA SER A 599 -19.37 0.90 -24.46
C SER A 599 -18.84 2.09 -23.66
N ALA A 600 -18.35 3.16 -24.31
CA ALA A 600 -17.66 4.28 -23.64
C ALA A 600 -18.51 4.93 -22.54
N LYS A 601 -19.81 5.10 -22.78
CA LYS A 601 -20.75 5.68 -21.78
C LYS A 601 -20.87 4.85 -20.50
N LYS A 602 -20.55 3.54 -20.56
CA LYS A 602 -20.63 2.61 -19.42
C LYS A 602 -19.28 2.48 -18.69
N MET A 603 -18.18 2.97 -19.28
CA MET A 603 -16.80 2.73 -18.86
C MET A 603 -16.19 3.97 -18.21
N SER A 604 -16.83 4.51 -17.19
CA SER A 604 -16.37 5.73 -16.52
C SER A 604 -15.17 5.48 -15.62
N ALA A 605 -14.24 6.45 -15.56
CA ALA A 605 -13.15 6.45 -14.61
C ALA A 605 -13.66 6.34 -13.16
N GLY A 606 -12.96 5.56 -12.35
CA GLY A 606 -13.35 5.22 -11.00
C GLY A 606 -14.52 4.24 -10.90
N ALA A 607 -15.10 3.72 -11.98
CA ALA A 607 -16.14 2.69 -11.86
C ALA A 607 -15.54 1.28 -11.68
N PRO A 608 -16.20 0.38 -10.93
CA PRO A 608 -15.87 -1.05 -10.93
C PRO A 608 -16.08 -1.67 -12.31
N ILE A 609 -15.14 -2.51 -12.73
CA ILE A 609 -15.27 -3.38 -13.92
C ILE A 609 -15.16 -4.84 -13.50
N ILE A 610 -16.19 -5.63 -13.85
CA ILE A 610 -16.26 -7.08 -13.59
C ILE A 610 -16.01 -7.83 -14.90
N PHE A 611 -15.13 -8.82 -14.89
CA PHE A 611 -14.81 -9.63 -16.05
C PHE A 611 -15.57 -10.96 -16.03
N TYR A 612 -16.44 -11.16 -17.02
CA TYR A 612 -17.17 -12.40 -17.27
C TYR A 612 -16.45 -13.24 -18.32
N GLU A 613 -15.94 -14.40 -17.93
CA GLU A 613 -15.32 -15.34 -18.85
C GLU A 613 -16.40 -16.12 -19.61
N SER A 614 -16.47 -15.90 -20.91
CA SER A 614 -17.49 -16.46 -21.79
C SER A 614 -17.30 -17.96 -22.09
N LYS A 615 -18.38 -18.74 -22.09
CA LYS A 615 -18.37 -20.18 -22.49
C LYS A 615 -18.15 -20.43 -23.98
N GLY A 616 -18.17 -19.39 -24.81
CA GLY A 616 -18.23 -19.49 -26.27
C GLY A 616 -16.98 -20.10 -26.94
N LYS A 617 -16.50 -19.48 -28.02
CA LYS A 617 -15.29 -19.92 -28.74
C LYS A 617 -14.07 -19.85 -27.79
N GLY A 618 -13.73 -20.95 -27.14
CA GLY A 618 -12.62 -21.02 -26.17
C GLY A 618 -12.88 -21.82 -24.89
N ASN A 619 -14.06 -22.40 -24.70
CA ASN A 619 -14.38 -23.26 -23.55
C ASN A 619 -14.09 -22.58 -22.19
N GLY A 620 -14.50 -21.32 -22.06
CA GLY A 620 -14.41 -20.58 -20.81
C GLY A 620 -15.42 -21.04 -19.77
N ARG A 621 -15.20 -20.62 -18.52
CA ARG A 621 -15.96 -21.04 -17.33
C ARG A 621 -17.44 -20.66 -17.36
N GLY A 622 -17.81 -19.57 -18.04
CA GLY A 622 -19.17 -19.03 -17.99
C GLY A 622 -19.49 -18.43 -16.63
N ALA A 623 -18.54 -17.66 -16.09
CA ALA A 623 -18.61 -17.08 -14.76
C ALA A 623 -17.90 -15.73 -14.71
N ALA A 624 -18.26 -14.87 -13.77
CA ALA A 624 -17.44 -13.73 -13.39
C ALA A 624 -16.19 -14.23 -12.66
N VAL A 625 -15.00 -13.86 -13.14
CA VAL A 625 -13.71 -14.42 -12.69
C VAL A 625 -12.79 -13.40 -12.01
N ALA A 626 -12.99 -12.11 -12.29
CA ALA A 626 -12.27 -11.04 -11.59
C ALA A 626 -13.07 -9.73 -11.56
N VAL A 627 -12.65 -8.83 -10.67
CA VAL A 627 -13.12 -7.44 -10.57
C VAL A 627 -11.90 -6.51 -10.51
N ALA A 628 -12.03 -5.31 -11.05
CA ALA A 628 -11.00 -4.27 -11.03
C ALA A 628 -11.63 -2.87 -10.97
N ARG A 629 -10.81 -1.83 -10.93
CA ARG A 629 -11.23 -0.43 -11.01
C ARG A 629 -10.78 0.18 -12.32
N ILE A 630 -11.69 0.89 -13.00
CA ILE A 630 -11.35 1.64 -14.20
C ILE A 630 -10.56 2.88 -13.81
N VAL A 631 -9.34 3.02 -14.33
CA VAL A 631 -8.52 4.23 -14.14
C VAL A 631 -8.90 5.28 -15.17
N ASN A 632 -8.98 4.88 -16.44
CA ASN A 632 -9.34 5.76 -17.54
C ASN A 632 -9.85 4.96 -18.74
N SER A 633 -10.70 5.58 -19.56
CA SER A 633 -11.20 5.03 -20.81
C SER A 633 -11.09 6.08 -21.92
N ILE A 634 -10.35 5.76 -22.97
CA ILE A 634 -10.10 6.66 -24.11
C ILE A 634 -10.47 6.00 -25.43
N VAL A 635 -10.99 6.77 -26.37
CA VAL A 635 -11.23 6.30 -27.74
C VAL A 635 -9.97 6.57 -28.57
N VAL A 636 -9.46 5.54 -29.24
CA VAL A 636 -8.21 5.57 -30.01
C VAL A 636 -8.49 4.96 -31.39
N SER A 637 -7.93 5.54 -32.46
CA SER A 637 -8.00 4.94 -33.81
C SER A 637 -7.14 3.68 -33.87
N LYS A 638 -7.60 2.66 -34.61
CA LYS A 638 -6.85 1.42 -34.88
C LYS A 638 -5.46 1.68 -35.46
N SER A 639 -5.29 2.77 -36.22
CA SER A 639 -4.01 3.16 -36.82
C SER A 639 -3.00 3.72 -35.81
N GLN A 640 -3.49 4.28 -34.70
CA GLN A 640 -2.67 4.88 -33.63
C GLN A 640 -2.36 3.89 -32.51
N LEU A 641 -3.14 2.82 -32.41
CA LEU A 641 -2.91 1.74 -31.48
C LEU A 641 -1.92 0.75 -32.10
N ASP A 642 -0.71 0.68 -31.57
CA ASP A 642 0.20 -0.42 -31.83
C ASP A 642 0.17 -1.40 -30.63
N PRO A 643 -0.58 -2.51 -30.73
CA PRO A 643 -0.71 -3.44 -29.62
C PRO A 643 0.59 -4.12 -29.21
N LYS A 644 1.61 -4.13 -30.08
CA LYS A 644 2.91 -4.74 -29.78
C LYS A 644 3.82 -3.83 -28.95
N SER A 645 3.63 -2.52 -29.03
CA SER A 645 4.39 -1.56 -28.21
C SER A 645 3.67 -1.20 -26.91
N ASP A 646 2.34 -1.33 -26.82
CA ASP A 646 1.63 -1.16 -25.55
C ASP A 646 1.63 -2.45 -24.72
N ARG A 647 2.62 -2.54 -23.83
CA ARG A 647 2.84 -3.67 -22.91
C ARG A 647 1.67 -3.97 -21.98
N ARG A 648 0.70 -3.05 -21.85
CA ARG A 648 -0.50 -3.23 -21.02
C ARG A 648 -1.57 -4.08 -21.71
N LEU A 649 -1.39 -4.36 -23.00
CA LEU A 649 -2.34 -5.10 -23.83
C LEU A 649 -1.91 -6.53 -24.08
N VAL A 650 -2.90 -7.39 -24.32
CA VAL A 650 -2.70 -8.80 -24.68
C VAL A 650 -3.15 -9.15 -26.10
N ILE A 651 -3.43 -8.16 -26.93
CA ILE A 651 -3.97 -8.37 -28.28
C ILE A 651 -2.86 -8.32 -29.32
N ASP A 652 -2.94 -9.17 -30.35
CA ASP A 652 -2.00 -9.13 -31.50
C ASP A 652 -2.47 -8.21 -32.62
N LYS A 653 -3.79 -8.09 -32.78
CA LYS A 653 -4.45 -7.31 -33.84
C LYS A 653 -5.68 -6.61 -33.28
N SER A 654 -5.91 -5.39 -33.75
CA SER A 654 -6.98 -4.49 -33.30
C SER A 654 -8.27 -4.61 -34.13
N ASP A 655 -8.22 -5.23 -35.31
CA ASP A 655 -9.29 -5.23 -36.31
C ASP A 655 -10.59 -5.92 -35.87
N GLY A 656 -10.50 -6.92 -35.00
CA GLY A 656 -11.65 -7.76 -34.59
C GLY A 656 -12.53 -7.18 -33.47
N PHE A 657 -12.13 -6.06 -32.85
CA PHE A 657 -12.79 -5.55 -31.63
C PHE A 657 -13.89 -4.51 -31.90
N SER A 658 -13.87 -3.87 -33.07
CA SER A 658 -14.92 -2.94 -33.50
C SER A 658 -15.07 -2.96 -35.02
N ALA A 659 -16.30 -2.75 -35.50
CA ALA A 659 -16.59 -2.55 -36.92
C ALA A 659 -16.13 -1.16 -37.43
N THR A 660 -15.93 -0.20 -36.52
CA THR A 660 -15.41 1.14 -36.83
C THR A 660 -13.89 1.17 -36.85
N ASP A 661 -13.31 2.27 -37.35
CA ASP A 661 -11.86 2.51 -37.24
C ASP A 661 -11.44 2.87 -35.81
N ASP A 662 -12.40 3.22 -34.95
CA ASP A 662 -12.16 3.54 -33.54
C ASP A 662 -12.33 2.34 -32.61
N LEU A 663 -11.53 2.33 -31.55
CA LEU A 663 -11.57 1.40 -30.43
C LEU A 663 -11.65 2.16 -29.11
N LEU A 664 -12.25 1.53 -28.10
CA LEU A 664 -12.20 2.00 -26.73
C LEU A 664 -11.11 1.23 -25.98
N LEU A 665 -10.12 1.97 -25.49
CA LEU A 665 -9.07 1.47 -24.60
C LEU A 665 -9.41 1.86 -23.16
N THR A 666 -9.75 0.88 -22.34
CA THR A 666 -10.03 1.03 -20.92
C THR A 666 -8.84 0.50 -20.11
N THR A 667 -8.16 1.39 -19.40
CA THR A 667 -7.10 1.04 -18.45
C THR A 667 -7.70 0.80 -17.06
N PHE A 668 -7.22 -0.24 -16.38
CA PHE A 668 -7.73 -0.64 -15.07
C PHE A 668 -6.62 -1.09 -14.13
N ASP A 669 -6.87 -0.92 -12.83
CA ASP A 669 -5.99 -1.30 -11.73
C ASP A 669 -6.78 -2.03 -10.62
N ASN A 670 -6.13 -2.31 -9.47
CA ASN A 670 -6.75 -3.02 -8.34
C ASN A 670 -7.46 -4.33 -8.73
N LEU A 671 -6.94 -5.02 -9.75
CA LEU A 671 -7.49 -6.29 -10.20
C LEU A 671 -7.48 -7.32 -9.07
N MET A 672 -8.61 -7.95 -8.79
CA MET A 672 -8.78 -9.02 -7.81
C MET A 672 -9.52 -10.17 -8.46
N ALA A 673 -8.91 -11.36 -8.46
CA ALA A 673 -9.57 -12.58 -8.89
C ALA A 673 -10.61 -13.02 -7.84
N PHE A 674 -11.76 -13.51 -8.29
CA PHE A 674 -12.74 -14.08 -7.38
C PHE A 674 -12.24 -15.42 -6.84
N PRO A 675 -12.18 -15.61 -5.50
CA PRO A 675 -11.92 -16.93 -4.91
C PRO A 675 -12.91 -17.99 -5.40
N SER A 676 -14.19 -17.61 -5.50
CA SER A 676 -15.28 -18.43 -6.01
C SER A 676 -15.91 -17.76 -7.24
N PRO A 677 -15.58 -18.18 -8.48
CA PRO A 677 -16.16 -17.57 -9.68
C PRO A 677 -17.70 -17.61 -9.71
N VAL A 678 -18.35 -16.48 -10.02
CA VAL A 678 -19.81 -16.36 -9.95
C VAL A 678 -20.45 -16.79 -11.26
N THR A 679 -21.16 -17.92 -11.25
CA THR A 679 -21.71 -18.54 -12.46
C THR A 679 -22.75 -17.67 -13.17
N PHE A 680 -22.90 -17.85 -14.48
CA PHE A 680 -23.93 -17.18 -15.29
C PHE A 680 -25.35 -17.32 -14.72
N GLY A 681 -25.71 -18.50 -14.19
CA GLY A 681 -27.02 -18.73 -13.58
C GLY A 681 -27.26 -17.86 -12.34
N THR A 682 -26.22 -17.63 -11.54
CA THR A 682 -26.26 -16.70 -10.40
C THR A 682 -26.34 -15.25 -10.88
N LEU A 683 -25.54 -14.86 -11.86
CA LEU A 683 -25.59 -13.50 -12.43
C LEU A 683 -26.98 -13.17 -12.99
N LYS A 684 -27.66 -14.15 -13.62
CA LYS A 684 -29.03 -13.97 -14.12
C LYS A 684 -30.04 -13.75 -13.00
N ARG A 685 -29.86 -14.40 -11.83
CA ARG A 685 -30.71 -14.18 -10.65
C ARG A 685 -30.54 -12.77 -10.06
N PHE A 686 -29.36 -12.17 -10.22
CA PHE A 686 -29.08 -10.79 -9.81
C PHE A 686 -29.45 -9.75 -10.88
N ASP A 687 -30.07 -10.17 -11.98
CA ASP A 687 -30.35 -9.33 -13.16
C ASP A 687 -29.10 -8.63 -13.74
N ALA A 688 -27.93 -9.23 -13.56
CA ALA A 688 -26.63 -8.66 -13.93
C ALA A 688 -26.19 -8.99 -15.37
N VAL A 689 -27.02 -9.71 -16.15
CA VAL A 689 -26.65 -10.21 -17.48
C VAL A 689 -27.11 -9.33 -18.64
N GLY A 690 -28.06 -8.42 -18.38
CA GLY A 690 -28.69 -7.57 -19.37
C GLY A 690 -29.46 -8.33 -20.46
N PRO A 691 -30.13 -7.62 -21.39
CA PRO A 691 -30.98 -8.24 -22.42
C PRO A 691 -30.18 -9.07 -23.44
N ALA A 692 -28.91 -8.72 -23.64
CA ALA A 692 -28.02 -9.39 -24.57
C ALA A 692 -27.20 -10.52 -23.91
N ASN A 693 -27.55 -10.98 -22.70
CA ASN A 693 -26.90 -12.10 -22.01
C ASN A 693 -25.35 -12.02 -22.01
N LEU A 694 -24.80 -10.84 -21.66
CA LEU A 694 -23.35 -10.58 -21.63
C LEU A 694 -22.62 -10.79 -22.97
N ILE A 695 -23.29 -10.62 -24.12
CA ILE A 695 -22.60 -10.51 -25.43
C ILE A 695 -21.80 -9.18 -25.52
N SER A 696 -22.22 -8.15 -24.78
CA SER A 696 -21.56 -6.84 -24.72
C SER A 696 -21.53 -6.31 -23.29
N ALA A 697 -20.87 -5.17 -23.06
CA ALA A 697 -20.79 -4.54 -21.75
C ALA A 697 -22.19 -4.19 -21.19
N VAL A 698 -22.45 -4.56 -19.94
CA VAL A 698 -23.73 -4.29 -19.24
C VAL A 698 -23.44 -3.44 -18.01
N SER A 699 -24.23 -2.38 -17.81
CA SER A 699 -24.13 -1.53 -16.62
C SER A 699 -24.71 -2.26 -15.41
N LEU A 700 -24.07 -2.09 -14.26
CA LEU A 700 -24.48 -2.67 -13.00
C LEU A 700 -24.76 -1.58 -11.97
N SER A 701 -25.80 -1.77 -11.17
CA SER A 701 -26.02 -0.95 -9.97
C SER A 701 -25.09 -1.37 -8.83
N SER A 702 -24.97 -0.54 -7.79
CA SER A 702 -24.18 -0.86 -6.59
C SER A 702 -24.66 -2.14 -5.90
N GLU A 703 -25.97 -2.39 -5.87
CA GLU A 703 -26.59 -3.55 -5.21
C GLU A 703 -26.28 -4.84 -5.97
N GLN A 704 -26.27 -4.78 -7.31
CA GLN A 704 -25.88 -5.90 -8.15
C GLN A 704 -24.41 -6.25 -7.95
N ILE A 705 -23.53 -5.24 -7.89
CA ILE A 705 -22.11 -5.44 -7.63
C ILE A 705 -21.92 -6.03 -6.24
N ASP A 706 -22.58 -5.51 -5.21
CA ASP A 706 -22.53 -6.05 -3.84
C ASP A 706 -22.93 -7.53 -3.80
N SER A 707 -24.03 -7.89 -4.48
CA SER A 707 -24.48 -9.28 -4.57
C SER A 707 -23.47 -10.20 -5.24
N ILE A 708 -22.81 -9.74 -6.31
CA ILE A 708 -21.76 -10.47 -7.01
C ILE A 708 -20.53 -10.63 -6.11
N LEU A 709 -20.10 -9.56 -5.42
CA LEU A 709 -18.95 -9.58 -4.52
C LEU A 709 -19.18 -10.52 -3.34
N ALA A 710 -20.35 -10.44 -2.69
CA ALA A 710 -20.74 -11.31 -1.58
C ALA A 710 -20.75 -12.79 -2.00
N CYS A 711 -21.24 -13.10 -3.20
CA CYS A 711 -21.23 -14.47 -3.73
C CYS A 711 -19.81 -14.93 -4.15
N GLY A 712 -18.97 -14.01 -4.61
CA GLY A 712 -17.65 -14.35 -5.12
C GLY A 712 -16.58 -14.51 -4.04
N TRP A 713 -16.78 -13.85 -2.89
CA TRP A 713 -15.93 -13.93 -1.69
C TRP A 713 -16.51 -14.78 -0.56
N SER A 714 -17.66 -15.43 -0.76
CA SER A 714 -18.10 -16.48 0.13
C SER A 714 -17.21 -17.71 -0.07
N ILE A 715 -16.22 -17.86 0.82
CA ILE A 715 -15.45 -19.10 0.95
C ILE A 715 -16.47 -20.21 1.24
N GLY A 716 -16.34 -21.33 0.55
CA GLY A 716 -17.33 -22.41 0.53
C GLY A 716 -17.92 -22.72 1.90
N LYS A 717 -19.15 -22.25 2.13
CA LYS A 717 -20.17 -23.11 2.76
C LYS A 717 -20.51 -24.19 1.74
N THR A 718 -19.56 -25.10 1.51
CA THR A 718 -19.92 -26.41 0.97
C THR A 718 -20.89 -27.01 1.97
N HIS A 719 -22.10 -27.30 1.48
CA HIS A 719 -23.06 -28.16 2.16
C HIS A 719 -22.43 -29.47 2.61
#